data_AF-A0A1H8ZFP6-F1
#
_entry.id   AF-A0A1H8ZFP6-F1
#
_cell.length_a   1.000
_cell.length_b   1.000
_cell.length_c   1.000
_cell.angle_alpha   90.00
_cell.angle_beta   90.00
_cell.angle_gamma   90.00
#
_symmetry.space_group_name_H-M   'P 1'
#
loop_
_entity.id
_entity.type
_entity.pdbx_description
1 polymer ?
#
loop_
_entity_poly.entity_id
_entity_poly.type
_entity_poly.pdbx_seq_one_letter_code
_entity_poly.pdbx_strand_id
1 'polypeptide(L)'
;MSTRNWPRRLLYLSLSVPAVPALACGPDFPMQLLGDRAHTLAELPEGNFGFEVNRLGEQIAGLKPATDVTLTPYWDSDDNDRPYREQRSRIEASELPQSLREKVAQLRALADPQQVLEQGAELPDELRLYIAGAVAFDTGDHALAADYFAKVLALPAEQRKLRSTWAAYSLGRALMARSFSASDDPQQTPQALQAQAREAFQQARALSAEGFSDPLELGVASLGEEARLAKLAGDWNSAIRLYASQSRLGSGSGYSSLRQLANELVSLPDEQLKTQLAQPMPRKLLTAYLLSHVGWDYDGQPPTQARRLPGLLQASVGDKLEDADRLAALTYQQGNYAATRSYLQQAGDTGLAWWLRAKLALRDGDKAQAAAAYAKAAAAFPREESWGSRQTPDWDYESVKPGCRVEGEGAILALERGDYLQAFDLLYRSQDIYWQDTANVADRVLTLDELKGYVDAHVPAPPAPKVEEGGYVPRPVATQLRELLGRRLLREGRYDEAPGYFATAQLQADAKAYGQHRQEAASRWTATGRAEALFAAATLARGAGMEILGYEMAPDYAWLGGSFSLGSATLQPGPFIGAGEVQRQLATEAKPDQRYHYRYVAADLANQAADQLPRSSQAFAAVLCTAAGWVPGTEQESALYKRYVQQGPFVQWAEDFGNQCEAPRFDQANKRYVTEKLDAARAALRPYKAQALPVGLVVLAGVAWMWLRRRKAKV
;
A
#
# COMPACT_ATOMS: atom_id res chain seq x y z
N MET A 1 -45.78 -32.22 -38.16
CA MET A 1 -44.68 -31.30 -38.55
C MET A 1 -45.31 -29.98 -38.95
N SER A 2 -45.22 -28.97 -38.09
CA SER A 2 -45.59 -27.59 -38.45
C SER A 2 -44.84 -26.64 -37.52
N THR A 3 -44.15 -25.69 -38.15
CA THR A 3 -43.23 -24.71 -37.60
C THR A 3 -43.99 -23.57 -36.91
N ARG A 4 -43.46 -23.07 -35.79
CA ARG A 4 -43.90 -21.78 -35.21
C ARG A 4 -42.70 -20.84 -35.11
N ASN A 5 -42.71 -19.87 -36.01
CA ASN A 5 -41.80 -18.73 -36.07
C ASN A 5 -41.98 -17.85 -34.82
N TRP A 6 -40.93 -17.70 -34.01
CA TRP A 6 -40.84 -16.65 -32.99
C TRP A 6 -40.22 -15.39 -33.63
N PRO A 7 -40.79 -14.19 -33.46
CA PRO A 7 -40.33 -12.99 -34.15
C PRO A 7 -38.97 -12.51 -33.64
N ARG A 8 -38.04 -12.29 -34.57
CA ARG A 8 -36.70 -11.67 -34.42
C ARG A 8 -36.71 -10.19 -33.98
N ARG A 9 -37.70 -9.75 -33.19
CA ARG A 9 -37.86 -8.34 -32.78
C ARG A 9 -37.68 -8.07 -31.28
N LEU A 10 -37.27 -9.07 -30.49
CA LEU A 10 -36.95 -8.87 -29.06
C LEU A 10 -35.44 -8.75 -28.76
N LEU A 11 -34.56 -8.91 -29.77
CA LEU A 11 -33.11 -8.78 -29.62
C LEU A 11 -32.56 -7.36 -29.85
N TYR A 12 -33.41 -6.40 -30.22
CA TYR A 12 -33.01 -5.02 -30.51
C TYR A 12 -33.45 -4.00 -29.45
N LEU A 13 -34.10 -4.43 -28.36
CA LEU A 13 -34.53 -3.55 -27.26
C LEU A 13 -33.66 -3.68 -25.99
N SER A 14 -32.69 -4.60 -25.98
CA SER A 14 -31.70 -4.72 -24.88
C SER A 14 -30.41 -3.94 -25.11
N LEU A 15 -30.26 -3.22 -26.23
CA LEU A 15 -29.05 -2.46 -26.61
C LEU A 15 -29.19 -0.94 -26.45
N SER A 16 -30.28 -0.48 -25.83
CA SER A 16 -30.52 0.94 -25.55
C SER A 16 -30.77 1.16 -24.06
N VAL A 17 -29.90 0.60 -23.21
CA VAL A 17 -29.69 1.19 -21.88
C VAL A 17 -28.76 2.38 -22.12
N PRO A 18 -29.17 3.62 -21.82
CA PRO A 18 -28.22 4.73 -21.85
C PRO A 18 -27.08 4.34 -20.92
N ALA A 19 -25.86 4.29 -21.47
CA ALA A 19 -24.66 4.23 -20.67
C ALA A 19 -24.68 5.48 -19.79
N VAL A 20 -25.26 5.36 -18.59
CA VAL A 20 -24.88 6.20 -17.47
C VAL A 20 -23.36 6.05 -17.43
N PRO A 21 -22.58 7.14 -17.48
CA PRO A 21 -21.18 7.03 -17.17
C PRO A 21 -21.14 6.48 -15.75
N ALA A 22 -20.96 5.17 -15.62
CA ALA A 22 -20.37 4.63 -14.44
C ALA A 22 -19.02 5.35 -14.41
N LEU A 23 -18.91 6.36 -13.56
CA LEU A 23 -17.64 6.80 -13.03
C LEU A 23 -17.08 5.56 -12.34
N ALA A 24 -16.53 4.65 -13.13
CA ALA A 24 -15.68 3.59 -12.64
C ALA A 24 -14.58 4.38 -11.93
N CYS A 25 -14.60 4.34 -10.60
CA CYS A 25 -13.51 4.84 -9.79
C CYS A 25 -12.26 4.19 -10.40
N GLY A 26 -11.38 5.02 -10.98
CA GLY A 26 -10.06 4.54 -11.38
C GLY A 26 -9.40 3.92 -10.14
N PRO A 27 -8.44 3.01 -10.30
CA PRO A 27 -7.71 2.50 -9.15
C PRO A 27 -7.09 3.67 -8.38
N ASP A 28 -7.26 3.69 -7.05
CA ASP A 28 -6.57 4.65 -6.19
C ASP A 28 -5.07 4.39 -6.28
N PHE A 29 -4.27 5.42 -6.57
CA PHE A 29 -2.81 5.31 -6.63
C PHE A 29 -2.17 5.77 -5.32
N PRO A 30 -1.03 5.18 -4.90
CA PRO A 30 -0.28 5.67 -3.75
C PRO A 30 0.23 7.10 -3.98
N MET A 31 0.13 7.93 -2.94
CA MET A 31 0.63 9.31 -2.93
C MET A 31 2.14 9.37 -3.17
N GLN A 32 2.57 10.32 -4.01
CA GLN A 32 3.98 10.63 -4.28
C GLN A 32 4.41 11.91 -3.58
N LEU A 33 5.46 11.84 -2.77
CA LEU A 33 6.03 13.00 -2.08
C LEU A 33 6.78 13.94 -3.04
N LEU A 34 7.38 13.39 -4.09
CA LEU A 34 8.19 14.16 -5.04
C LEU A 34 7.37 14.81 -6.16
N GLY A 35 6.09 14.44 -6.30
CA GLY A 35 5.17 14.98 -7.31
C GLY A 35 4.91 16.48 -7.13
N ASP A 36 4.42 16.87 -5.95
CA ASP A 36 4.35 18.27 -5.50
C ASP A 36 5.09 18.44 -4.18
N ARG A 37 6.39 18.75 -4.29
CA ARG A 37 7.28 18.95 -3.15
C ARG A 37 6.89 20.14 -2.29
N ALA A 38 6.37 21.21 -2.90
CA ALA A 38 6.01 22.41 -2.18
C ALA A 38 4.77 22.16 -1.31
N HIS A 39 3.75 21.50 -1.88
CA HIS A 39 2.58 21.07 -1.13
C HIS A 39 2.96 20.07 -0.02
N THR A 40 3.74 19.04 -0.36
CA THR A 40 4.18 18.00 0.59
C THR A 40 4.89 18.59 1.83
N LEU A 41 5.78 19.55 1.64
CA LEU A 41 6.50 20.20 2.74
C LEU A 41 5.61 21.16 3.55
N ALA A 42 4.68 21.84 2.90
CA ALA A 42 3.77 22.80 3.54
C ALA A 42 2.66 22.10 4.34
N GLU A 43 2.11 21.01 3.82
CA GLU A 43 1.00 20.26 4.38
C GLU A 43 1.43 19.50 5.65
N LEU A 44 0.71 19.65 6.75
CA LEU A 44 0.77 18.69 7.86
C LEU A 44 -0.35 17.67 7.65
N PRO A 45 -0.04 16.39 7.39
CA PRO A 45 -1.06 15.40 7.13
C PRO A 45 -1.99 15.27 8.34
N GLU A 46 -3.27 15.11 8.05
CA GLU A 46 -4.29 14.90 9.07
C GLU A 46 -4.05 13.57 9.81
N GLY A 47 -4.36 13.58 11.11
CA GLY A 47 -4.30 12.37 11.93
C GLY A 47 -5.53 11.48 11.71
N ASN A 48 -5.53 10.31 12.33
CA ASN A 48 -6.70 9.43 12.38
C ASN A 48 -7.37 9.51 13.75
N PHE A 49 -8.70 9.58 13.76
CA PHE A 49 -9.45 9.80 15.00
C PHE A 49 -9.20 8.67 15.99
N GLY A 50 -9.20 7.43 15.51
CA GLY A 50 -8.91 6.23 16.30
C GLY A 50 -7.52 6.28 16.92
N PHE A 51 -6.50 6.70 16.15
CA PHE A 51 -5.15 6.89 16.68
C PHE A 51 -5.12 7.96 17.78
N GLU A 52 -5.70 9.14 17.53
CA GLU A 52 -5.67 10.26 18.48
C GLU A 52 -6.44 9.95 19.78
N VAL A 53 -7.62 9.31 19.69
CA VAL A 53 -8.40 8.98 20.90
C VAL A 53 -7.80 7.83 21.70
N ASN A 54 -7.15 6.85 21.05
CA ASN A 54 -6.47 5.76 21.76
C ASN A 54 -5.31 6.24 22.65
N ARG A 55 -4.74 7.42 22.34
CA ARG A 55 -3.73 8.06 23.17
C ARG A 55 -4.29 8.72 24.43
N LEU A 56 -5.60 8.95 24.49
CA LEU A 56 -6.28 9.47 25.69
C LEU A 56 -6.57 8.36 26.71
N GLY A 57 -6.49 7.11 26.28
CA GLY A 57 -6.75 5.91 27.09
C GLY A 57 -5.47 5.21 27.52
N GLU A 58 -5.62 4.37 28.55
CA GLU A 58 -4.54 3.55 29.10
C GLU A 58 -4.75 2.08 28.73
N GLN A 59 -3.64 1.34 28.57
CA GLN A 59 -3.72 -0.13 28.55
C GLN A 59 -3.94 -0.61 29.98
N ILE A 60 -4.88 -1.52 30.16
CA ILE A 60 -5.19 -2.09 31.48
C ILE A 60 -4.48 -3.43 31.60
N ALA A 61 -3.60 -3.54 32.60
CA ALA A 61 -2.85 -4.76 32.84
C ALA A 61 -3.78 -5.96 33.04
N GLY A 62 -3.47 -7.08 32.37
CA GLY A 62 -4.22 -8.33 32.44
C GLY A 62 -5.43 -8.42 31.48
N LEU A 63 -5.91 -7.31 30.93
CA LEU A 63 -6.94 -7.36 29.88
C LEU A 63 -6.31 -7.60 28.51
N LYS A 64 -6.90 -8.54 27.76
CA LYS A 64 -6.52 -8.84 26.38
C LYS A 64 -7.18 -7.83 25.42
N PRO A 65 -6.60 -7.60 24.23
CA PRO A 65 -7.29 -6.85 23.18
C PRO A 65 -8.64 -7.48 22.84
N ALA A 66 -9.63 -6.64 22.59
CA ALA A 66 -10.93 -7.01 22.06
C ALA A 66 -10.80 -7.63 20.67
N THR A 67 -11.68 -8.58 20.39
CA THR A 67 -11.87 -9.21 19.09
C THR A 67 -13.34 -9.06 18.67
N ASP A 68 -13.72 -9.68 17.55
CA ASP A 68 -15.10 -9.66 17.05
C ASP A 68 -16.11 -10.30 18.03
N VAL A 69 -15.64 -10.97 19.10
CA VAL A 69 -16.48 -11.55 20.15
C VAL A 69 -16.80 -10.56 21.28
N THR A 70 -16.06 -9.45 21.41
CA THR A 70 -16.48 -8.33 22.27
C THR A 70 -17.84 -7.88 21.76
N LEU A 71 -18.81 -7.82 22.66
CA LEU A 71 -20.17 -7.37 22.40
C LEU A 71 -20.20 -6.04 21.61
N THR A 72 -20.28 -6.14 20.29
CA THR A 72 -20.23 -5.00 19.38
C THR A 72 -21.65 -4.73 18.90
N PRO A 73 -22.24 -3.56 19.19
CA PRO A 73 -23.51 -3.18 18.58
C PRO A 73 -23.31 -3.10 17.07
N TYR A 74 -23.99 -3.98 16.32
CA TYR A 74 -24.03 -3.89 14.87
C TYR A 74 -25.02 -2.78 14.51
N TRP A 75 -24.62 -1.82 13.68
CA TRP A 75 -25.42 -0.62 13.39
C TRP A 75 -26.40 -0.81 12.23
N ASP A 76 -26.52 -2.03 11.69
CA ASP A 76 -27.14 -2.30 10.39
C ASP A 76 -28.27 -3.35 10.47
N SER A 77 -29.03 -3.39 11.57
CA SER A 77 -30.26 -4.20 11.61
C SER A 77 -31.34 -3.58 12.49
N ASP A 78 -32.57 -3.57 12.00
CA ASP A 78 -33.76 -3.13 12.77
C ASP A 78 -34.08 -4.04 13.98
N ASP A 79 -33.32 -5.11 14.20
CA ASP A 79 -33.46 -6.08 15.30
C ASP A 79 -32.11 -6.37 15.98
N ASN A 80 -31.44 -5.31 16.48
CA ASN A 80 -30.11 -5.37 17.09
C ASN A 80 -29.95 -6.38 18.26
N ASP A 81 -31.05 -6.82 18.87
CA ASP A 81 -31.04 -7.77 19.98
C ASP A 81 -30.80 -9.22 19.53
N ARG A 82 -31.22 -9.57 18.31
CA ARG A 82 -31.17 -10.96 17.83
C ARG A 82 -29.74 -11.43 17.51
N PRO A 83 -28.92 -10.69 16.74
CA PRO A 83 -27.53 -11.08 16.50
C PRO A 83 -26.71 -11.19 17.78
N TYR A 84 -26.94 -10.29 18.75
CA TYR A 84 -26.30 -10.29 20.06
C TYR A 84 -26.64 -11.54 20.89
N ARG A 85 -27.94 -11.86 21.00
CA ARG A 85 -28.42 -13.03 21.76
C ARG A 85 -27.89 -14.33 21.14
N GLU A 86 -27.83 -14.40 19.81
CA GLU A 86 -27.27 -15.54 19.06
C GLU A 86 -25.75 -15.68 19.28
N GLN A 87 -24.98 -14.58 19.18
CA GLN A 87 -23.53 -14.60 19.43
C GLN A 87 -23.22 -15.07 20.85
N ARG A 88 -23.86 -14.48 21.87
CA ARG A 88 -23.72 -14.91 23.27
C ARG A 88 -24.03 -16.39 23.42
N SER A 89 -25.14 -16.89 22.87
CA SER A 89 -25.50 -18.31 22.99
C SER A 89 -24.48 -19.23 22.31
N ARG A 90 -23.92 -18.84 21.17
CA ARG A 90 -22.86 -19.62 20.49
C ARG A 90 -21.58 -19.67 21.31
N ILE A 91 -21.15 -18.54 21.85
CA ILE A 91 -19.95 -18.44 22.69
C ILE A 91 -20.15 -19.19 24.01
N GLU A 92 -21.32 -19.05 24.64
CA GLU A 92 -21.63 -19.80 25.86
C GLU A 92 -21.60 -21.32 25.62
N ALA A 93 -22.16 -21.77 24.50
CA ALA A 93 -22.14 -23.19 24.14
C ALA A 93 -20.71 -23.71 23.91
N SER A 94 -19.77 -22.88 23.46
CA SER A 94 -18.38 -23.31 23.22
C SER A 94 -17.62 -23.62 24.50
N GLU A 95 -17.95 -22.96 25.62
CA GLU A 95 -17.38 -23.23 26.94
C GLU A 95 -17.98 -24.44 27.66
N LEU A 96 -19.15 -24.89 27.19
CA LEU A 96 -19.92 -25.94 27.86
C LEU A 96 -19.67 -27.32 27.22
N PRO A 97 -19.58 -28.40 28.04
CA PRO A 97 -19.66 -29.77 27.56
C PRO A 97 -20.91 -30.00 26.72
N GLN A 98 -20.82 -30.85 25.68
CA GLN A 98 -21.93 -31.12 24.77
C GLN A 98 -23.21 -31.57 25.51
N SER A 99 -23.06 -32.32 26.60
CA SER A 99 -24.16 -32.79 27.45
C SER A 99 -24.94 -31.69 28.17
N LEU A 100 -24.35 -30.49 28.35
CA LEU A 100 -24.97 -29.39 29.09
C LEU A 100 -25.58 -28.31 28.18
N ARG A 101 -25.21 -28.26 26.90
CA ARG A 101 -25.60 -27.19 25.97
C ARG A 101 -27.11 -27.10 25.78
N GLU A 102 -27.77 -28.22 25.51
CA GLU A 102 -29.22 -28.28 25.30
C GLU A 102 -29.98 -27.88 26.56
N LYS A 103 -29.51 -28.35 27.73
CA LYS A 103 -30.13 -28.02 29.01
C LYS A 103 -30.02 -26.53 29.32
N VAL A 104 -28.83 -25.92 29.15
CA VAL A 104 -28.64 -24.47 29.36
C VAL A 104 -29.52 -23.66 28.41
N ALA A 105 -29.63 -24.06 27.14
CA ALA A 105 -30.50 -23.41 26.18
C ALA A 105 -31.99 -23.49 26.59
N GLN A 106 -32.43 -24.65 27.09
CA GLN A 106 -33.79 -24.85 27.60
C GLN A 106 -34.06 -23.93 28.82
N LEU A 107 -33.16 -23.90 29.80
CA LEU A 107 -33.36 -23.10 31.02
C LEU A 107 -33.39 -21.60 30.74
N ARG A 108 -32.60 -21.11 29.76
CA ARG A 108 -32.63 -19.70 29.34
C ARG A 108 -33.96 -19.26 28.70
N ALA A 109 -34.76 -20.20 28.20
CA ALA A 109 -36.06 -19.91 27.60
C ALA A 109 -37.20 -19.84 28.63
N LEU A 110 -36.92 -20.15 29.90
CA LEU A 110 -37.88 -20.02 30.99
C LEU A 110 -38.12 -18.55 31.34
N ALA A 111 -39.31 -18.25 31.86
CA ALA A 111 -39.69 -16.92 32.34
C ALA A 111 -39.63 -16.77 33.86
N ASP A 112 -39.47 -17.88 34.60
CA ASP A 112 -39.43 -17.88 36.07
C ASP A 112 -38.04 -18.32 36.57
N PRO A 113 -37.31 -17.45 37.28
CA PRO A 113 -36.02 -17.80 37.89
C PRO A 113 -36.09 -18.99 38.83
N GLN A 114 -37.21 -19.21 39.53
CA GLN A 114 -37.36 -20.34 40.45
C GLN A 114 -37.41 -21.67 39.68
N GLN A 115 -38.11 -21.70 38.54
CA GLN A 115 -38.12 -22.87 37.66
C GLN A 115 -36.72 -23.19 37.11
N VAL A 116 -35.88 -22.18 36.87
CA VAL A 116 -34.47 -22.42 36.50
C VAL A 116 -33.72 -23.15 37.61
N LEU A 117 -33.92 -22.76 38.88
CA LEU A 117 -33.25 -23.39 40.01
C LEU A 117 -33.73 -24.84 40.24
N GLU A 118 -35.02 -25.10 40.06
CA GLU A 118 -35.64 -26.41 40.24
C GLU A 118 -35.28 -27.36 39.09
N GLN A 119 -35.46 -26.91 37.84
CA GLN A 119 -35.22 -27.72 36.65
C GLN A 119 -33.74 -27.84 36.31
N GLY A 120 -32.87 -26.97 36.84
CA GLY A 120 -31.43 -27.00 36.61
C GLY A 120 -30.61 -27.61 37.75
N ALA A 121 -31.23 -28.34 38.69
CA ALA A 121 -30.58 -28.86 39.90
C ALA A 121 -29.32 -29.73 39.64
N GLU A 122 -29.21 -30.31 38.44
CA GLU A 122 -28.06 -31.09 37.98
C GLU A 122 -26.89 -30.24 37.45
N LEU A 123 -27.07 -28.93 37.26
CA LEU A 123 -26.02 -28.02 36.82
C LEU A 123 -25.15 -27.54 37.98
N PRO A 124 -23.86 -27.24 37.74
CA PRO A 124 -23.03 -26.49 38.67
C PRO A 124 -23.72 -25.20 39.14
N ASP A 125 -23.55 -24.87 40.43
CA ASP A 125 -24.22 -23.72 41.03
C ASP A 125 -23.91 -22.40 40.30
N GLU A 126 -22.70 -22.22 39.77
CA GLU A 126 -22.36 -21.03 39.00
C GLU A 126 -23.23 -20.86 37.74
N LEU A 127 -23.58 -21.94 37.05
CA LEU A 127 -24.42 -21.90 35.85
C LEU A 127 -25.89 -21.70 36.23
N ARG A 128 -26.36 -22.47 37.22
CA ARG A 128 -27.74 -22.46 37.68
C ARG A 128 -28.15 -21.09 38.23
N LEU A 129 -27.34 -20.52 39.13
CA LEU A 129 -27.57 -19.20 39.72
C LEU A 129 -27.45 -18.09 38.67
N TYR A 130 -26.47 -18.18 37.76
CA TYR A 130 -26.29 -17.18 36.71
C TYR A 130 -27.49 -17.15 35.75
N ILE A 131 -27.99 -18.31 35.31
CA ILE A 131 -29.15 -18.39 34.42
C ILE A 131 -30.41 -17.87 35.13
N ALA A 132 -30.60 -18.19 36.43
CA ALA A 132 -31.72 -17.66 37.21
C ALA A 132 -31.66 -16.12 37.28
N GLY A 133 -30.47 -15.55 37.52
CA GLY A 133 -30.26 -14.10 37.46
C GLY A 133 -30.51 -13.51 36.07
N ALA A 134 -30.10 -14.19 35.00
CA ALA A 134 -30.32 -13.74 33.63
C ALA A 134 -31.81 -13.75 33.25
N VAL A 135 -32.58 -14.75 33.68
CA VAL A 135 -34.04 -14.81 33.49
C VAL A 135 -34.73 -13.70 34.28
N ALA A 136 -34.34 -13.48 35.54
CA ALA A 136 -34.86 -12.37 36.36
C ALA A 136 -34.58 -11.01 35.70
N PHE A 137 -33.40 -10.85 35.09
CA PHE A 137 -33.04 -9.63 34.38
C PHE A 137 -33.91 -9.41 33.12
N ASP A 138 -34.15 -10.45 32.32
CA ASP A 138 -34.95 -10.37 31.08
C ASP A 138 -36.44 -10.10 31.37
N THR A 139 -36.95 -10.55 32.52
CA THR A 139 -38.33 -10.27 32.96
C THR A 139 -38.50 -8.94 33.72
N GLY A 140 -37.42 -8.18 33.92
CA GLY A 140 -37.44 -6.85 34.53
C GLY A 140 -37.31 -6.82 36.06
N ASP A 141 -37.16 -7.96 36.73
CA ASP A 141 -36.87 -8.01 38.17
C ASP A 141 -35.37 -7.83 38.43
N HIS A 142 -34.92 -6.59 38.31
CA HIS A 142 -33.51 -6.24 38.44
C HIS A 142 -32.97 -6.38 39.87
N ALA A 143 -33.84 -6.34 40.90
CA ALA A 143 -33.44 -6.59 42.28
C ALA A 143 -33.09 -8.06 42.50
N LEU A 144 -34.00 -8.96 42.08
CA LEU A 144 -33.77 -10.39 42.16
C LEU A 144 -32.60 -10.84 41.27
N ALA A 145 -32.44 -10.23 40.09
CA ALA A 145 -31.29 -10.48 39.23
C ALA A 145 -29.97 -10.14 39.93
N ALA A 146 -29.87 -8.97 40.56
CA ALA A 146 -28.69 -8.54 41.30
C ALA A 146 -28.36 -9.53 42.43
N ASP A 147 -29.35 -10.00 43.18
CA ASP A 147 -29.17 -10.98 44.25
C ASP A 147 -28.59 -12.31 43.74
N TYR A 148 -29.09 -12.80 42.60
CA TYR A 148 -28.57 -14.03 42.00
C TYR A 148 -27.14 -13.88 41.48
N PHE A 149 -26.81 -12.76 40.83
CA PHE A 149 -25.44 -12.50 40.39
C PHE A 149 -24.47 -12.35 41.57
N ALA A 150 -24.88 -11.69 42.66
CA ALA A 150 -24.10 -11.62 43.89
C ALA A 150 -23.86 -13.00 44.50
N LYS A 151 -24.85 -13.91 44.47
CA LYS A 151 -24.69 -15.30 44.92
C LYS A 151 -23.67 -16.07 44.10
N VAL A 152 -23.60 -15.87 42.78
CA VAL A 152 -22.54 -16.47 41.93
C VAL A 152 -21.16 -16.00 42.38
N LEU A 153 -21.00 -14.70 42.63
CA LEU A 153 -19.72 -14.12 43.05
C LEU A 153 -19.30 -14.53 44.47
N ALA A 154 -20.26 -14.89 45.32
CA ALA A 154 -20.03 -15.39 46.67
C ALA A 154 -19.58 -16.86 46.71
N LEU A 155 -19.69 -17.62 45.61
CA LEU A 155 -19.17 -18.99 45.54
C LEU A 155 -17.64 -19.00 45.69
N PRO A 156 -17.05 -20.10 46.21
CA PRO A 156 -15.60 -20.27 46.21
C PRO A 156 -15.04 -20.15 44.79
N ALA A 157 -13.87 -19.50 44.62
CA ALA A 157 -13.28 -19.22 43.31
C ALA A 157 -13.19 -20.46 42.39
N GLU A 158 -12.88 -21.63 42.97
CA GLU A 158 -12.80 -22.90 42.24
C GLU A 158 -14.13 -23.38 41.64
N GLN A 159 -15.26 -22.90 42.17
CA GLN A 159 -16.62 -23.28 41.75
C GLN A 159 -17.29 -22.25 40.84
N ARG A 160 -16.63 -21.12 40.56
CA ARG A 160 -17.18 -20.00 39.76
C ARG A 160 -16.28 -19.58 38.60
N LYS A 161 -15.51 -20.52 38.04
CA LYS A 161 -14.51 -20.22 37.00
C LYS A 161 -15.12 -19.71 35.69
N LEU A 162 -16.31 -20.16 35.32
CA LEU A 162 -16.95 -19.85 34.04
C LEU A 162 -17.89 -18.65 34.08
N ARG A 163 -18.46 -18.33 35.25
CA ARG A 163 -19.50 -17.27 35.36
C ARG A 163 -19.15 -16.09 36.25
N SER A 164 -17.95 -16.02 36.83
CA SER A 164 -17.55 -14.86 37.64
C SER A 164 -17.59 -13.54 36.86
N THR A 165 -16.91 -13.47 35.70
CA THR A 165 -16.86 -12.24 34.90
C THR A 165 -18.25 -11.83 34.40
N TRP A 166 -19.04 -12.82 33.97
CA TRP A 166 -20.42 -12.63 33.50
C TRP A 166 -21.33 -12.12 34.62
N ALA A 167 -21.23 -12.69 35.82
CA ALA A 167 -22.02 -12.30 36.98
C ALA A 167 -21.66 -10.89 37.44
N ALA A 168 -20.38 -10.53 37.54
CA ALA A 168 -19.96 -9.17 37.90
C ALA A 168 -20.47 -8.12 36.89
N TYR A 169 -20.30 -8.38 35.59
CA TYR A 169 -20.80 -7.49 34.54
C TYR A 169 -22.33 -7.34 34.59
N SER A 170 -23.05 -8.46 34.76
CA SER A 170 -24.52 -8.46 34.80
C SER A 170 -25.07 -7.85 36.09
N LEU A 171 -24.37 -8.01 37.21
CA LEU A 171 -24.68 -7.33 38.47
C LEU A 171 -24.62 -5.81 38.30
N GLY A 172 -23.56 -5.31 37.65
CA GLY A 172 -23.45 -3.88 37.34
C GLY A 172 -24.62 -3.36 36.50
N ARG A 173 -25.01 -4.11 35.46
CA ARG A 173 -26.19 -3.77 34.64
C ARG A 173 -27.50 -3.80 35.43
N ALA A 174 -27.70 -4.80 36.30
CA ALA A 174 -28.89 -4.91 37.14
C ALA A 174 -29.00 -3.74 38.13
N LEU A 175 -27.91 -3.41 38.81
CA LEU A 175 -27.83 -2.27 39.73
C LEU A 175 -28.07 -0.93 39.00
N MET A 176 -27.51 -0.77 37.81
CA MET A 176 -27.75 0.40 36.97
C MET A 176 -29.22 0.52 36.57
N ALA A 177 -29.86 -0.57 36.13
CA ALA A 177 -31.28 -0.58 35.79
C ALA A 177 -32.17 -0.21 36.99
N ARG A 178 -31.86 -0.74 38.18
CA ARG A 178 -32.52 -0.34 39.44
C ARG A 178 -32.35 1.13 39.76
N SER A 179 -31.18 1.72 39.47
CA SER A 179 -30.94 3.13 39.76
C SER A 179 -31.88 4.08 39.00
N PHE A 180 -32.38 3.67 37.83
CA PHE A 180 -33.35 4.45 37.05
C PHE A 180 -34.79 4.33 37.55
N SER A 181 -35.12 3.27 38.29
CA SER A 181 -36.46 3.04 38.87
C SER A 181 -36.54 3.36 40.37
N ALA A 182 -35.42 3.69 41.02
CA ALA A 182 -35.34 4.02 42.44
C ALA A 182 -35.77 5.48 42.70
N SER A 183 -37.07 5.76 42.76
CA SER A 183 -37.58 7.12 42.98
C SER A 183 -37.82 7.49 44.46
N ASP A 184 -38.03 6.54 45.39
CA ASP A 184 -38.63 6.88 46.70
C ASP A 184 -38.06 6.16 47.95
N ASP A 185 -37.04 5.28 47.84
CA ASP A 185 -36.43 4.60 49.01
C ASP A 185 -35.13 5.30 49.47
N PRO A 186 -35.08 5.89 50.69
CA PRO A 186 -33.89 6.53 51.24
C PRO A 186 -32.67 5.59 51.40
N GLN A 187 -32.88 4.27 51.51
CA GLN A 187 -31.80 3.29 51.64
C GLN A 187 -31.23 2.86 50.27
N GLN A 188 -31.93 3.16 49.17
CA GLN A 188 -31.57 2.74 47.81
C GLN A 188 -31.55 3.94 46.86
N THR A 189 -30.76 4.96 47.20
CA THR A 189 -30.63 6.14 46.34
C THR A 189 -30.00 5.77 44.99
N PRO A 190 -30.39 6.42 43.87
CA PRO A 190 -29.77 6.21 42.56
C PRO A 190 -28.24 6.31 42.60
N GLN A 191 -27.68 7.26 43.36
CA GLN A 191 -26.24 7.45 43.49
C GLN A 191 -25.55 6.25 44.16
N ALA A 192 -26.14 5.68 45.22
CA ALA A 192 -25.59 4.51 45.89
C ALA A 192 -25.61 3.26 44.98
N LEU A 193 -26.71 3.05 44.25
CA LEU A 193 -26.82 1.96 43.28
C LEU A 193 -25.83 2.12 42.11
N GLN A 194 -25.63 3.34 41.63
CA GLN A 194 -24.63 3.64 40.59
C GLN A 194 -23.19 3.42 41.08
N ALA A 195 -22.89 3.72 42.35
CA ALA A 195 -21.59 3.42 42.95
C ALA A 195 -21.34 1.90 43.04
N GLN A 196 -22.32 1.14 43.49
CA GLN A 196 -22.23 -0.33 43.51
C GLN A 196 -22.11 -0.92 42.09
N ALA A 197 -22.83 -0.35 41.11
CA ALA A 197 -22.72 -0.76 39.72
C ALA A 197 -21.30 -0.54 39.18
N ARG A 198 -20.68 0.60 39.51
CA ARG A 198 -19.29 0.91 39.18
C ARG A 198 -18.33 -0.13 39.77
N GLU A 199 -18.48 -0.47 41.05
CA GLU A 199 -17.66 -1.50 41.71
C GLU A 199 -17.81 -2.87 41.03
N ALA A 200 -19.03 -3.25 40.63
CA ALA A 200 -19.29 -4.49 39.92
C ALA A 200 -18.61 -4.53 38.53
N PHE A 201 -18.59 -3.41 37.79
CA PHE A 201 -17.85 -3.31 36.52
C PHE A 201 -16.33 -3.38 36.73
N GLN A 202 -15.80 -2.73 37.76
CA GLN A 202 -14.39 -2.85 38.15
C GLN A 202 -14.02 -4.29 38.52
N GLN A 203 -14.90 -4.98 39.24
CA GLN A 203 -14.73 -6.38 39.60
C GLN A 203 -14.73 -7.29 38.37
N ALA A 204 -15.59 -7.05 37.37
CA ALA A 204 -15.59 -7.81 36.11
C ALA A 204 -14.21 -7.72 35.41
N ARG A 205 -13.58 -6.54 35.41
CA ARG A 205 -12.22 -6.38 34.86
C ARG A 205 -11.16 -7.11 35.66
N ALA A 206 -11.22 -7.00 36.99
CA ALA A 206 -10.28 -7.69 37.86
C ALA A 206 -10.35 -9.22 37.64
N LEU A 207 -11.56 -9.78 37.57
CA LEU A 207 -11.76 -11.21 37.32
C LEU A 207 -11.22 -11.66 35.96
N SER A 208 -11.46 -10.88 34.90
CA SER A 208 -10.89 -11.14 33.57
C SER A 208 -9.36 -11.12 33.60
N ALA A 209 -8.77 -10.13 34.27
CA ALA A 209 -7.32 -10.00 34.45
C ALA A 209 -6.70 -11.11 35.32
N GLU A 210 -7.44 -11.63 36.30
CA GLU A 210 -7.05 -12.76 37.17
C GLU A 210 -7.15 -14.13 36.47
N GLY A 211 -7.69 -14.18 35.24
CA GLY A 211 -7.78 -15.40 34.44
C GLY A 211 -9.07 -16.20 34.61
N PHE A 212 -10.13 -15.63 35.19
CA PHE A 212 -11.48 -16.21 35.09
C PHE A 212 -11.96 -16.18 33.64
N SER A 213 -12.90 -17.07 33.29
CA SER A 213 -13.37 -17.16 31.92
C SER A 213 -14.07 -15.87 31.48
N ASP A 214 -13.64 -15.32 30.34
CA ASP A 214 -14.18 -14.10 29.75
C ASP A 214 -14.28 -14.22 28.22
N PRO A 215 -15.07 -15.19 27.71
CA PRO A 215 -15.14 -15.50 26.28
C PRO A 215 -15.90 -14.45 25.46
N LEU A 216 -16.60 -13.52 26.13
CA LEU A 216 -17.31 -12.38 25.54
C LEU A 216 -16.59 -11.06 25.81
N GLU A 217 -15.38 -11.13 26.39
CA GLU A 217 -14.53 -9.97 26.65
C GLU A 217 -15.26 -8.88 27.48
N LEU A 218 -16.10 -9.32 28.43
CA LEU A 218 -16.91 -8.50 29.32
C LEU A 218 -16.05 -7.64 30.25
N GLY A 219 -14.81 -8.06 30.54
CA GLY A 219 -13.82 -7.19 31.16
C GLY A 219 -13.62 -5.91 30.34
N VAL A 220 -13.40 -6.03 29.03
CA VAL A 220 -13.26 -4.86 28.15
C VAL A 220 -14.59 -4.09 28.05
N ALA A 221 -15.72 -4.78 27.87
CA ALA A 221 -17.03 -4.15 27.76
C ALA A 221 -17.42 -3.32 29.00
N SER A 222 -17.02 -3.77 30.20
CA SER A 222 -17.31 -3.09 31.46
C SER A 222 -16.75 -1.66 31.54
N LEU A 223 -15.69 -1.33 30.77
CA LEU A 223 -15.16 0.02 30.69
C LEU A 223 -16.19 1.00 30.14
N GLY A 224 -16.93 0.59 29.11
CA GLY A 224 -17.93 1.43 28.47
C GLY A 224 -19.15 1.67 29.36
N GLU A 225 -19.57 0.67 30.13
CA GLU A 225 -20.67 0.81 31.09
C GLU A 225 -20.27 1.70 32.29
N GLU A 226 -19.04 1.57 32.79
CA GLU A 226 -18.53 2.47 33.81
C GLU A 226 -18.37 3.90 33.29
N ALA A 227 -17.92 4.07 32.04
CA ALA A 227 -17.83 5.36 31.38
C ALA A 227 -19.19 6.03 31.27
N ARG A 228 -20.24 5.24 30.97
CA ARG A 228 -21.63 5.71 30.93
C ARG A 228 -22.10 6.23 32.30
N LEU A 229 -21.77 5.52 33.38
CA LEU A 229 -22.06 5.96 34.75
C LEU A 229 -21.32 7.28 35.08
N ALA A 230 -20.04 7.39 34.69
CA ALA A 230 -19.29 8.64 34.86
C ALA A 230 -19.94 9.81 34.09
N LYS A 231 -20.39 9.57 32.85
CA LYS A 231 -21.09 10.57 32.04
C LYS A 231 -22.40 11.02 32.69
N LEU A 232 -23.19 10.09 33.22
CA LEU A 232 -24.45 10.41 33.92
C LEU A 232 -24.22 11.28 35.17
N ALA A 233 -23.10 11.08 35.86
CA ALA A 233 -22.68 11.91 36.99
C ALA A 233 -22.08 13.28 36.56
N GLY A 234 -21.99 13.57 35.26
CA GLY A 234 -21.35 14.79 34.74
C GLY A 234 -19.81 14.76 34.73
N ASP A 235 -19.20 13.62 35.05
CA ASP A 235 -17.75 13.43 35.04
C ASP A 235 -17.26 13.05 33.63
N TRP A 236 -17.15 14.08 32.78
CA TRP A 236 -16.65 13.95 31.41
C TRP A 236 -15.20 13.45 31.35
N ASN A 237 -14.38 13.77 32.35
CA ASN A 237 -12.99 13.32 32.38
C ASN A 237 -12.87 11.80 32.50
N SER A 238 -13.58 11.21 33.45
CA SER A 238 -13.56 9.77 33.64
C SER A 238 -14.26 9.06 32.48
N ALA A 239 -15.38 9.58 31.98
CA ALA A 239 -16.10 9.00 30.85
C ALA A 239 -15.22 8.88 29.59
N ILE A 240 -14.57 9.99 29.19
CA ILE A 240 -13.71 10.01 28.00
C ILE A 240 -12.51 9.07 28.20
N ARG A 241 -11.87 9.07 29.37
CA ARG A 241 -10.71 8.21 29.64
C ARG A 241 -11.05 6.72 29.58
N LEU A 242 -12.20 6.32 30.13
CA LEU A 242 -12.64 4.93 30.14
C LEU A 242 -13.01 4.46 28.73
N TYR A 243 -13.77 5.26 27.96
CA TYR A 243 -14.06 4.93 26.56
C TYR A 243 -12.80 4.91 25.70
N ALA A 244 -11.84 5.82 25.94
CA ALA A 244 -10.56 5.82 25.25
C ALA A 244 -9.72 4.57 25.58
N SER A 245 -9.74 4.11 26.83
CA SER A 245 -9.07 2.87 27.25
C SER A 245 -9.72 1.65 26.62
N GLN A 246 -11.05 1.64 26.52
CA GLN A 246 -11.82 0.63 25.80
C GLN A 246 -11.47 0.60 24.31
N SER A 247 -11.42 1.76 23.66
CA SER A 247 -11.02 1.92 22.25
C SER A 247 -9.58 1.44 22.02
N ARG A 248 -8.65 1.77 22.95
CA ARG A 248 -7.25 1.36 22.89
C ARG A 248 -7.06 -0.15 22.98
N LEU A 249 -7.97 -0.85 23.66
CA LEU A 249 -8.02 -2.31 23.68
C LEU A 249 -8.59 -2.90 22.37
N GLY A 250 -8.96 -2.09 21.37
CA GLY A 250 -9.47 -2.55 20.08
C GLY A 250 -10.99 -2.64 19.99
N SER A 251 -11.72 -2.18 21.00
CA SER A 251 -13.19 -2.29 21.02
C SER A 251 -13.84 -1.18 20.20
N GLY A 252 -14.59 -1.58 19.16
CA GLY A 252 -15.33 -0.67 18.29
C GLY A 252 -16.39 0.17 19.02
N SER A 253 -16.96 -0.33 20.14
CA SER A 253 -17.94 0.43 20.94
C SER A 253 -17.29 1.58 21.71
N GLY A 254 -16.06 1.42 22.19
CA GLY A 254 -15.28 2.52 22.80
C GLY A 254 -15.02 3.64 21.79
N TYR A 255 -14.57 3.28 20.58
CA TYR A 255 -14.36 4.21 19.47
C TYR A 255 -15.65 4.99 19.12
N SER A 256 -16.75 4.28 18.88
CA SER A 256 -18.03 4.90 18.53
C SER A 256 -18.58 5.78 19.66
N SER A 257 -18.40 5.39 20.93
CA SER A 257 -18.80 6.21 22.08
C SER A 257 -18.02 7.53 22.14
N LEU A 258 -16.72 7.52 21.83
CA LEU A 258 -15.91 8.74 21.77
C LEU A 258 -16.37 9.68 20.63
N ARG A 259 -16.76 9.12 19.47
CA ARG A 259 -17.38 9.91 18.39
C ARG A 259 -18.69 10.55 18.86
N GLN A 260 -19.52 9.78 19.56
CA GLN A 260 -20.79 10.28 20.10
C GLN A 260 -20.57 11.41 21.12
N LEU A 261 -19.61 11.25 22.05
CA LEU A 261 -19.28 12.30 23.02
C LEU A 261 -18.69 13.54 22.35
N ALA A 262 -17.85 13.38 21.33
CA ALA A 262 -17.34 14.51 20.56
C ALA A 262 -18.50 15.28 19.91
N ASN A 263 -19.45 14.59 19.28
CA ASN A 263 -20.63 15.20 18.67
C ASN A 263 -21.51 15.92 19.69
N GLU A 264 -21.74 15.30 20.85
CA GLU A 264 -22.48 15.92 21.95
C GLU A 264 -21.81 17.23 22.39
N LEU A 265 -20.49 17.23 22.57
CA LEU A 265 -19.72 18.44 22.91
C LEU A 265 -19.78 19.51 21.81
N VAL A 266 -19.65 19.12 20.53
CA VAL A 266 -19.76 20.04 19.39
C VAL A 266 -21.14 20.72 19.33
N SER A 267 -22.19 20.03 19.75
CA SER A 267 -23.56 20.56 19.78
C SER A 267 -23.89 21.44 21.00
N LEU A 268 -23.03 21.51 22.01
CA LEU A 268 -23.29 22.35 23.21
C LEU A 268 -23.20 23.86 22.89
N PRO A 269 -24.07 24.71 23.47
CA PRO A 269 -23.90 26.16 23.41
C PRO A 269 -22.54 26.63 23.96
N ASP A 270 -22.00 27.75 23.46
CA ASP A 270 -20.66 28.27 23.80
C ASP A 270 -20.37 28.29 25.30
N GLU A 271 -21.30 28.79 26.13
CA GLU A 271 -21.10 28.90 27.58
C GLU A 271 -20.99 27.54 28.28
N GLN A 272 -21.81 26.57 27.87
CA GLN A 272 -21.75 25.20 28.39
C GLN A 272 -20.49 24.50 27.90
N LEU A 273 -20.13 24.70 26.63
CA LEU A 273 -18.92 24.13 26.06
C LEU A 273 -17.66 24.68 26.74
N LYS A 274 -17.57 25.98 26.98
CA LYS A 274 -16.45 26.60 27.73
C LYS A 274 -16.28 25.96 29.11
N THR A 275 -17.38 25.67 29.79
CA THR A 275 -17.37 24.97 31.09
C THR A 275 -16.77 23.57 30.96
N GLN A 276 -17.11 22.82 29.91
CA GLN A 276 -16.52 21.50 29.66
C GLN A 276 -15.05 21.58 29.23
N LEU A 277 -14.68 22.58 28.40
CA LEU A 277 -13.31 22.77 27.91
C LEU A 277 -12.31 23.20 28.99
N ALA A 278 -12.79 23.70 30.14
CA ALA A 278 -11.97 23.90 31.32
C ALA A 278 -11.39 22.56 31.85
N GLN A 279 -12.05 21.44 31.56
CA GLN A 279 -11.57 20.11 31.90
C GLN A 279 -10.62 19.58 30.81
N PRO A 280 -9.58 18.81 31.18
CA PRO A 280 -8.57 18.35 30.23
C PRO A 280 -9.09 17.36 29.18
N MET A 281 -9.94 16.39 29.54
CA MET A 281 -10.35 15.36 28.57
C MET A 281 -11.33 15.85 27.51
N PRO A 282 -12.36 16.66 27.82
CA PRO A 282 -13.19 17.27 26.77
C PRO A 282 -12.37 18.09 25.77
N ARG A 283 -11.38 18.86 26.26
CA ARG A 283 -10.45 19.61 25.41
C ARG A 283 -9.60 18.70 24.53
N LYS A 284 -9.00 17.65 25.11
CA LYS A 284 -8.19 16.67 24.37
C LYS A 284 -9.02 15.91 23.33
N LEU A 285 -10.25 15.51 23.66
CA LEU A 285 -11.17 14.84 22.74
C LEU A 285 -11.55 15.73 21.56
N LEU A 286 -11.89 17.01 21.81
CA LEU A 286 -12.22 17.93 20.73
C LEU A 286 -10.98 18.35 19.91
N THR A 287 -9.80 18.36 20.50
CA THR A 287 -8.55 18.55 19.76
C THR A 287 -8.28 17.35 18.84
N ALA A 288 -8.43 16.13 19.35
CA ALA A 288 -8.34 14.90 18.56
C ALA A 288 -9.36 14.91 17.41
N TYR A 289 -10.62 15.24 17.72
CA TYR A 289 -11.70 15.39 16.75
C TYR A 289 -11.31 16.33 15.60
N LEU A 290 -10.80 17.53 15.89
CA LEU A 290 -10.41 18.50 14.86
C LEU A 290 -9.17 18.10 14.05
N LEU A 291 -8.17 17.47 14.68
CA LEU A 291 -6.94 17.04 14.01
C LEU A 291 -7.15 15.89 13.01
N SER A 292 -8.27 15.18 13.13
CA SER A 292 -8.49 13.90 12.47
C SER A 292 -9.70 13.86 11.55
N HIS A 293 -9.98 14.94 10.82
CA HIS A 293 -11.13 15.01 9.92
C HIS A 293 -10.99 14.14 8.64
N VAL A 294 -10.07 13.17 8.62
CA VAL A 294 -10.12 12.00 7.74
C VAL A 294 -11.14 11.00 8.30
N GLY A 295 -12.29 10.89 7.63
CA GLY A 295 -13.32 9.86 7.92
C GLY A 295 -14.68 10.40 8.39
N TRP A 296 -14.90 11.71 8.30
CA TRP A 296 -16.24 12.28 8.33
C TRP A 296 -16.62 12.62 6.90
N ASP A 297 -17.70 11.99 6.42
CA ASP A 297 -18.32 12.17 5.11
C ASP A 297 -17.40 12.81 4.08
N TYR A 298 -16.88 12.01 3.14
CA TYR A 298 -16.17 12.51 1.97
C TYR A 298 -16.97 13.59 1.18
N ASP A 299 -18.25 13.79 1.49
CA ASP A 299 -19.15 14.82 0.96
C ASP A 299 -19.55 15.94 1.96
N GLY A 300 -19.09 15.89 3.22
CA GLY A 300 -19.57 16.72 4.33
C GLY A 300 -18.54 17.77 4.77
N GLN A 301 -18.84 19.06 4.55
CA GLN A 301 -18.17 20.12 5.29
C GLN A 301 -18.31 19.85 6.80
N PRO A 302 -17.26 20.09 7.62
CA PRO A 302 -17.41 19.98 9.07
C PRO A 302 -18.63 20.81 9.49
N PRO A 303 -19.45 20.32 10.45
CA PRO A 303 -20.68 21.00 10.84
C PRO A 303 -20.41 22.48 11.03
N THR A 304 -21.31 23.36 10.61
CA THR A 304 -21.13 24.81 10.78
C THR A 304 -20.78 25.19 12.24
N GLN A 305 -21.30 24.40 13.19
CA GLN A 305 -21.03 24.48 14.63
C GLN A 305 -19.58 24.13 15.02
N ALA A 306 -18.85 23.35 14.21
CA ALA A 306 -17.45 23.00 14.43
C ALA A 306 -16.48 24.17 14.12
N ARG A 307 -16.91 25.15 13.32
CA ARG A 307 -16.08 26.30 12.91
C ARG A 307 -15.64 27.21 14.07
N ARG A 308 -16.42 27.25 15.16
CA ARG A 308 -16.09 28.00 16.39
C ARG A 308 -15.12 27.27 17.32
N LEU A 309 -14.96 25.96 17.16
CA LEU A 309 -14.20 25.12 18.10
C LEU A 309 -12.72 25.52 18.22
N PRO A 310 -12.00 25.85 17.13
CA PRO A 310 -10.62 26.30 17.25
C PRO A 310 -10.42 27.48 18.20
N GLY A 311 -11.27 28.52 18.07
CA GLY A 311 -11.19 29.71 18.91
C GLY A 311 -11.55 29.41 20.37
N LEU A 312 -12.59 28.59 20.60
CA LEU A 312 -12.99 28.18 21.95
C LEU A 312 -11.93 27.30 22.62
N LEU A 313 -11.31 26.37 21.89
CA LEU A 313 -10.23 25.53 22.39
C LEU A 313 -9.04 26.38 22.77
N GLN A 314 -8.61 27.32 21.91
CA GLN A 314 -7.51 28.24 22.22
C GLN A 314 -7.80 29.10 23.46
N ALA A 315 -9.04 29.54 23.64
CA ALA A 315 -9.44 30.33 24.81
C ALA A 315 -9.54 29.50 26.11
N SER A 316 -9.65 28.18 26.02
CA SER A 316 -9.80 27.26 27.16
C SER A 316 -8.48 26.73 27.74
N VAL A 317 -7.37 27.15 27.16
CA VAL A 317 -6.01 26.74 27.51
C VAL A 317 -5.60 27.34 28.86
N GLY A 318 -5.21 26.50 29.81
CA GLY A 318 -4.61 26.90 31.09
C GLY A 318 -3.07 26.91 31.07
N ASP A 319 -2.43 27.23 32.20
CA ASP A 319 -0.97 27.46 32.28
C ASP A 319 -0.08 26.25 31.97
N LYS A 320 -0.61 25.02 32.07
CA LYS A 320 0.12 23.79 31.77
C LYS A 320 -0.64 22.93 30.76
N LEU A 321 -0.03 22.72 29.60
CA LEU A 321 -0.62 21.98 28.49
C LEU A 321 0.15 20.69 28.23
N GLU A 322 -0.46 19.57 28.61
CA GLU A 322 0.08 18.24 28.31
C GLU A 322 -0.04 17.87 26.82
N ASP A 323 -0.96 18.51 26.09
CA ASP A 323 -1.30 18.29 24.68
C ASP A 323 -0.88 19.47 23.78
N ALA A 324 0.12 20.25 24.22
CA ALA A 324 0.60 21.45 23.51
C ALA A 324 1.02 21.19 22.06
N ASP A 325 1.62 20.04 21.75
CA ASP A 325 2.01 19.69 20.38
C ASP A 325 0.82 19.41 19.45
N ARG A 326 -0.30 18.89 19.98
CA ARG A 326 -1.55 18.70 19.21
C ARG A 326 -2.27 20.02 18.98
N LEU A 327 -2.30 20.89 19.98
CA LEU A 327 -2.79 22.26 19.81
C LEU A 327 -1.92 23.03 18.79
N ALA A 328 -0.60 22.86 18.83
CA ALA A 328 0.30 23.40 17.82
C ALA A 328 -0.04 22.87 16.42
N ALA A 329 -0.19 21.56 16.25
CA ALA A 329 -0.58 20.94 14.98
C ALA A 329 -1.91 21.48 14.43
N LEU A 330 -2.91 21.61 15.30
CA LEU A 330 -4.23 22.14 14.95
C LEU A 330 -4.13 23.58 14.45
N THR A 331 -3.39 24.43 15.16
CA THR A 331 -3.19 25.83 14.73
C THR A 331 -2.35 25.96 13.47
N TYR A 332 -1.42 25.03 13.24
CA TYR A 332 -0.64 24.98 12.00
C TYR A 332 -1.53 24.66 10.80
N GLN A 333 -2.40 23.65 10.91
CA GLN A 333 -3.38 23.30 9.87
C GLN A 333 -4.35 24.44 9.56
N GLN A 334 -4.63 25.31 10.54
CA GLN A 334 -5.46 26.51 10.36
C GLN A 334 -4.68 27.72 9.79
N GLY A 335 -3.37 27.58 9.59
CA GLY A 335 -2.51 28.68 9.15
C GLY A 335 -2.16 29.72 10.23
N ASN A 336 -2.47 29.46 11.50
CA ASN A 336 -2.10 30.35 12.62
C ASN A 336 -0.71 29.99 13.18
N TYR A 337 0.32 30.32 12.41
CA TYR A 337 1.72 29.99 12.74
C TYR A 337 2.24 30.68 14.00
N ALA A 338 1.68 31.84 14.37
CA ALA A 338 2.06 32.54 15.60
C ALA A 338 1.60 31.76 16.83
N ALA A 339 0.35 31.27 16.84
CA ALA A 339 -0.14 30.38 17.88
C ALA A 339 0.62 29.05 17.89
N THR A 340 0.95 28.49 16.72
CA THR A 340 1.78 27.29 16.62
C THR A 340 3.11 27.45 17.36
N ARG A 341 3.82 28.57 17.15
CA ARG A 341 5.08 28.86 17.84
C ARG A 341 4.90 28.98 19.35
N SER A 342 3.84 29.65 19.80
CA SER A 342 3.52 29.79 21.23
C SER A 342 3.31 28.43 21.89
N TYR A 343 2.49 27.56 21.29
CA TYR A 343 2.28 26.20 21.81
C TYR A 343 3.53 25.34 21.77
N LEU A 344 4.38 25.48 20.74
CA LEU A 344 5.65 24.76 20.65
C LEU A 344 6.69 25.16 21.71
N GLN A 345 6.54 26.32 22.37
CA GLN A 345 7.38 26.69 23.53
C GLN A 345 7.01 25.89 24.78
N GLN A 346 5.75 25.45 24.88
CA GLN A 346 5.25 24.63 25.98
C GLN A 346 5.29 23.12 25.64
N ALA A 347 5.36 22.78 24.35
CA ALA A 347 5.50 21.41 23.89
C ALA A 347 6.92 20.87 24.16
N GLY A 348 6.99 19.62 24.63
CA GLY A 348 8.26 18.91 24.75
C GLY A 348 8.90 18.56 23.39
N ASP A 349 9.89 17.69 23.44
CA ASP A 349 10.64 17.24 22.27
C ASP A 349 10.01 15.98 21.62
N THR A 350 8.70 16.03 21.38
CA THR A 350 7.98 14.96 20.68
C THR A 350 8.25 14.99 19.17
N GLY A 351 8.05 13.86 18.48
CA GLY A 351 8.19 13.79 17.02
C GLY A 351 7.33 14.83 16.30
N LEU A 352 6.06 15.00 16.72
CA LEU A 352 5.14 15.98 16.16
C LEU A 352 5.63 17.43 16.38
N ALA A 353 6.13 17.75 17.59
CA ALA A 353 6.66 19.07 17.87
C ALA A 353 7.90 19.38 17.00
N TRP A 354 8.81 18.43 16.82
CA TRP A 354 9.96 18.59 15.93
C TRP A 354 9.56 18.73 14.46
N TRP A 355 8.53 17.99 14.02
CA TRP A 355 8.03 18.09 12.66
C TRP A 355 7.44 19.48 12.38
N LEU A 356 6.64 20.02 13.31
CA LEU A 356 6.11 21.38 13.20
C LEU A 356 7.23 22.45 13.23
N ARG A 357 8.26 22.26 14.07
CA ARG A 357 9.45 23.12 14.08
C ARG A 357 10.16 23.10 12.72
N ALA A 358 10.25 21.94 12.06
CA ALA A 358 10.83 21.82 10.73
C ALA A 358 10.02 22.58 9.68
N LYS A 359 8.69 22.40 9.68
CA LYS A 359 7.79 23.11 8.75
C LYS A 359 7.82 24.64 8.94
N LEU A 360 7.85 25.10 10.19
CA LEU A 360 8.00 26.53 10.51
C LEU A 360 9.35 27.08 10.06
N ALA A 361 10.45 26.34 10.25
CA ALA A 361 11.77 26.74 9.77
C ALA A 361 11.82 26.84 8.24
N LEU A 362 11.20 25.89 7.52
CA LEU A 362 11.04 25.99 6.06
C LEU A 362 10.27 27.23 5.64
N ARG A 363 9.17 27.54 6.35
CA ARG A 363 8.38 28.74 6.09
C ARG A 363 9.19 30.03 6.32
N ASP A 364 10.09 30.02 7.28
CA ASP A 364 11.01 31.14 7.54
C ASP A 364 12.18 31.21 6.54
N GLY A 365 12.30 30.22 5.65
CA GLY A 365 13.38 30.11 4.67
C GLY A 365 14.67 29.46 5.22
N ASP A 366 14.67 29.02 6.49
CA ASP A 366 15.82 28.35 7.11
C ASP A 366 15.80 26.85 6.84
N LYS A 367 16.27 26.48 5.63
CA LYS A 367 16.39 25.08 5.19
C LYS A 367 17.35 24.25 6.06
N ALA A 368 18.37 24.87 6.67
CA ALA A 368 19.34 24.16 7.48
C ALA A 368 18.73 23.75 8.83
N GLN A 369 18.03 24.67 9.48
CA GLN A 369 17.28 24.39 10.70
C GLN A 369 16.14 23.40 10.43
N ALA A 370 15.46 23.52 9.29
CA ALA A 370 14.44 22.57 8.89
C ALA A 370 14.98 21.14 8.77
N ALA A 371 16.08 20.94 8.05
CA ALA A 371 16.71 19.63 7.91
C ALA A 371 17.11 19.03 9.26
N ALA A 372 17.67 19.84 10.17
CA ALA A 372 18.01 19.39 11.52
C ALA A 372 16.77 19.02 12.35
N ALA A 373 15.67 19.77 12.22
CA ALA A 373 14.42 19.48 12.89
C ALA A 373 13.73 18.22 12.33
N TYR A 374 13.77 17.99 11.02
CA TYR A 374 13.30 16.75 10.41
C TYR A 374 14.06 15.52 10.92
N ALA A 375 15.39 15.59 11.02
CA ALA A 375 16.20 14.50 11.58
C ALA A 375 15.81 14.19 13.04
N LYS A 376 15.56 15.22 13.86
CA LYS A 376 15.08 15.04 15.23
C LYS A 376 13.67 14.46 15.29
N ALA A 377 12.78 14.89 14.40
CA ALA A 377 11.43 14.34 14.29
C ALA A 377 11.47 12.85 13.93
N ALA A 378 12.27 12.46 12.92
CA ALA A 378 12.45 11.07 12.51
C ALA A 378 12.97 10.19 13.65
N ALA A 379 13.92 10.70 14.44
CA ALA A 379 14.45 9.99 15.61
C ALA A 379 13.46 9.88 16.78
N ALA A 380 12.54 10.84 16.91
CA ALA A 380 11.57 10.89 18.00
C ALA A 380 10.28 10.10 17.73
N PHE A 381 9.92 9.87 16.46
CA PHE A 381 8.78 9.04 16.10
C PHE A 381 9.09 7.54 16.26
N PRO A 382 8.24 6.76 16.93
CA PRO A 382 8.33 5.30 16.92
C PRO A 382 8.18 4.75 15.50
N ARG A 383 9.00 3.76 15.13
CA ARG A 383 8.98 3.15 13.78
C ARG A 383 7.64 2.49 13.42
N GLU A 384 6.96 1.92 14.42
CA GLU A 384 5.67 1.24 14.24
C GLU A 384 4.47 2.17 14.39
N GLU A 385 4.69 3.46 14.67
CA GLU A 385 3.60 4.42 14.75
C GLU A 385 2.92 4.56 13.38
N SER A 386 1.60 4.39 13.35
CA SER A 386 0.78 4.57 12.16
C SER A 386 -0.46 5.37 12.53
N TRP A 387 -0.71 6.43 11.77
CA TRP A 387 -1.92 7.24 11.83
C TRP A 387 -2.97 6.72 10.84
N GLY A 388 -2.87 5.48 10.37
CA GLY A 388 -3.83 4.89 9.45
C GLY A 388 -3.79 5.52 8.06
N SER A 389 -4.90 5.38 7.34
CA SER A 389 -4.97 5.72 5.92
C SER A 389 -5.82 6.95 5.66
N ARG A 390 -5.41 7.74 4.66
CA ARG A 390 -6.13 8.91 4.17
C ARG A 390 -6.14 8.94 2.65
N GLN A 391 -7.04 9.76 2.10
CA GLN A 391 -7.05 10.12 0.70
C GLN A 391 -6.76 11.62 0.58
N THR A 392 -5.89 11.99 -0.35
CA THR A 392 -5.57 13.39 -0.64
C THR A 392 -6.69 14.05 -1.46
N PRO A 393 -6.72 15.39 -1.60
CA PRO A 393 -7.67 16.07 -2.49
C PRO A 393 -7.63 15.59 -3.94
N ASP A 394 -6.50 15.03 -4.38
CA ASP A 394 -6.27 14.49 -5.72
C ASP A 394 -6.62 13.00 -5.85
N TRP A 395 -7.30 12.44 -4.85
CA TRP A 395 -7.71 11.03 -4.76
C TRP A 395 -6.56 10.02 -4.56
N ASP A 396 -5.34 10.48 -4.31
CA ASP A 396 -4.22 9.60 -3.97
C ASP A 396 -4.38 9.04 -2.56
N TYR A 397 -4.04 7.77 -2.39
CA TYR A 397 -4.07 7.08 -1.10
C TYR A 397 -2.73 7.20 -0.38
N GLU A 398 -2.76 7.50 0.91
CA GLU A 398 -1.57 7.49 1.77
C GLU A 398 -1.85 6.71 3.06
N SER A 399 -0.97 5.77 3.40
CA SER A 399 -0.87 5.24 4.76
C SER A 399 0.13 6.10 5.54
N VAL A 400 -0.36 6.94 6.44
CA VAL A 400 0.46 7.91 7.16
C VAL A 400 1.21 7.21 8.28
N LYS A 401 2.48 6.87 8.03
CA LYS A 401 3.46 6.61 9.09
C LYS A 401 4.28 7.88 9.29
N PRO A 402 4.14 8.60 10.41
CA PRO A 402 4.75 9.91 10.59
C PRO A 402 6.28 9.88 10.49
N GLY A 403 6.92 8.81 10.98
CA GLY A 403 8.37 8.62 10.81
C GLY A 403 8.78 8.59 9.34
N CYS A 404 8.10 7.77 8.53
CA CYS A 404 8.36 7.66 7.10
C CYS A 404 8.06 8.97 6.35
N ARG A 405 6.96 9.65 6.68
CA ARG A 405 6.59 10.93 6.06
C ARG A 405 7.64 12.01 6.33
N VAL A 406 8.10 12.11 7.57
CA VAL A 406 9.16 13.03 7.99
C VAL A 406 10.49 12.72 7.30
N GLU A 407 10.86 11.45 7.18
CA GLU A 407 12.06 11.05 6.43
C GLU A 407 11.94 11.43 4.95
N GLY A 408 10.79 11.18 4.32
CA GLY A 408 10.53 11.57 2.93
C GLY A 408 10.51 13.08 2.70
N GLU A 409 9.94 13.87 3.62
CA GLU A 409 10.05 15.34 3.60
C GLU A 409 11.50 15.81 3.76
N GLY A 410 12.27 15.15 4.64
CA GLY A 410 13.71 15.38 4.77
C GLY A 410 14.48 15.03 3.49
N ALA A 411 14.06 13.99 2.76
CA ALA A 411 14.65 13.59 1.49
C ALA A 411 14.51 14.67 0.42
N ILE A 412 13.40 15.40 0.39
CA ILE A 412 13.21 16.55 -0.52
C ILE A 412 14.31 17.59 -0.33
N LEU A 413 14.66 17.92 0.92
CA LEU A 413 15.73 18.88 1.21
C LEU A 413 17.13 18.32 0.89
N ALA A 414 17.32 17.02 1.06
CA ALA A 414 18.56 16.35 0.66
C ALA A 414 18.75 16.35 -0.87
N LEU A 415 17.67 16.10 -1.64
CA LEU A 415 17.68 16.19 -3.11
C LEU A 415 18.06 17.61 -3.57
N GLU A 416 17.43 18.63 -2.99
CA GLU A 416 17.68 20.02 -3.36
C GLU A 416 19.13 20.45 -3.09
N ARG A 417 19.73 19.95 -2.00
CA ARG A 417 21.13 20.20 -1.65
C ARG A 417 22.13 19.37 -2.48
N GLY A 418 21.66 18.40 -3.27
CA GLY A 418 22.49 17.53 -4.09
C GLY A 418 23.00 16.26 -3.39
N ASP A 419 22.52 15.96 -2.17
CA ASP A 419 22.88 14.77 -1.41
C ASP A 419 21.99 13.58 -1.79
N TYR A 420 22.07 13.14 -3.04
CA TYR A 420 21.13 12.19 -3.64
C TYR A 420 21.11 10.81 -2.96
N LEU A 421 22.26 10.29 -2.50
CA LEU A 421 22.32 9.03 -1.77
C LEU A 421 21.61 9.10 -0.41
N GLN A 422 21.74 10.23 0.30
CA GLN A 422 21.01 10.45 1.55
C GLN A 422 19.51 10.52 1.31
N ALA A 423 19.09 11.27 0.28
CA ALA A 423 17.67 11.35 -0.09
C ALA A 423 17.09 9.96 -0.42
N PHE A 424 17.84 9.17 -1.19
CA PHE A 424 17.45 7.81 -1.53
C PHE A 424 17.29 6.92 -0.30
N ASP A 425 18.25 6.91 0.63
CA ASP A 425 18.18 6.12 1.86
C ASP A 425 16.97 6.51 2.73
N LEU A 426 16.70 7.81 2.88
CA LEU A 426 15.53 8.31 3.62
C LEU A 426 14.21 7.83 2.99
N LEU A 427 14.09 7.88 1.66
CA LEU A 427 12.89 7.38 0.97
C LEU A 427 12.79 5.86 1.07
N TYR A 428 13.89 5.12 0.87
CA TYR A 428 13.90 3.65 0.90
C TYR A 428 13.48 3.06 2.25
N ARG A 429 13.73 3.76 3.36
CA ARG A 429 13.29 3.35 4.71
C ARG A 429 11.77 3.29 4.86
N SER A 430 11.03 4.03 4.03
CA SER A 430 9.56 3.98 3.99
C SER A 430 9.01 2.68 3.39
N GLN A 431 9.87 1.82 2.82
CA GLN A 431 9.50 0.57 2.18
C GLN A 431 8.47 0.77 1.06
N ASP A 432 7.30 0.18 1.19
CA ASP A 432 6.23 0.17 0.21
C ASP A 432 5.46 1.50 0.17
N ILE A 433 5.52 2.30 1.25
CA ILE A 433 4.71 3.51 1.40
C ILE A 433 5.07 4.56 0.34
N TYR A 434 6.36 4.88 0.16
CA TYR A 434 6.84 5.82 -0.85
C TYR A 434 7.77 5.14 -1.88
N TRP A 435 7.41 3.92 -2.29
CA TRP A 435 8.19 3.15 -3.26
C TRP A 435 8.38 3.90 -4.58
N GLN A 436 7.35 4.61 -5.06
CA GLN A 436 7.41 5.32 -6.34
C GLN A 436 8.47 6.44 -6.34
N ASP A 437 8.55 7.21 -5.25
CA ASP A 437 9.57 8.23 -5.06
C ASP A 437 10.96 7.61 -4.95
N THR A 438 11.07 6.51 -4.20
CA THR A 438 12.31 5.73 -4.06
C THR A 438 12.81 5.22 -5.42
N ALA A 439 11.91 4.62 -6.21
CA ALA A 439 12.18 4.10 -7.55
C ALA A 439 12.58 5.21 -8.52
N ASN A 440 11.92 6.36 -8.47
CA ASN A 440 12.26 7.51 -9.30
C ASN A 440 13.70 7.99 -9.02
N VAL A 441 14.06 8.17 -7.75
CA VAL A 441 15.42 8.56 -7.36
C VAL A 441 16.44 7.49 -7.75
N ALA A 442 16.14 6.20 -7.53
CA ALA A 442 17.02 5.09 -7.90
C ALA A 442 17.28 5.01 -9.40
N ASP A 443 16.24 5.12 -10.23
CA ASP A 443 16.34 4.89 -11.67
C ASP A 443 16.78 6.15 -12.44
N ARG A 444 16.36 7.34 -11.97
CA ARG A 444 16.53 8.61 -12.70
C ARG A 444 17.61 9.53 -12.11
N VAL A 445 17.84 9.52 -10.80
CA VAL A 445 18.71 10.52 -10.12
C VAL A 445 20.05 9.95 -9.68
N LEU A 446 20.09 8.76 -9.08
CA LEU A 446 21.36 8.13 -8.72
C LEU A 446 22.15 7.76 -9.97
N THR A 447 23.47 7.84 -9.89
CA THR A 447 24.34 7.16 -10.87
C THR A 447 24.25 5.66 -10.65
N LEU A 448 24.59 4.89 -11.70
CA LEU A 448 24.56 3.44 -11.63
C LEU A 448 25.50 2.88 -10.55
N ASP A 449 26.67 3.50 -10.35
CA ASP A 449 27.63 3.09 -9.32
C ASP A 449 27.15 3.43 -7.90
N GLU A 450 26.54 4.60 -7.70
CA GLU A 450 25.93 4.98 -6.41
C GLU A 450 24.82 3.98 -6.03
N LEU A 451 23.91 3.66 -6.96
CA LEU A 451 22.83 2.70 -6.74
C LEU A 451 23.37 1.29 -6.45
N LYS A 452 24.29 0.80 -7.28
CA LYS A 452 24.89 -0.53 -7.11
C LYS A 452 25.62 -0.64 -5.78
N GLY A 453 26.45 0.34 -5.44
CA GLY A 453 27.19 0.37 -4.18
C GLY A 453 26.27 0.35 -2.96
N TYR A 454 25.15 1.07 -3.03
CA TYR A 454 24.15 1.03 -1.97
C TYR A 454 23.48 -0.35 -1.84
N VAL A 455 23.00 -0.91 -2.96
CA VAL A 455 22.30 -2.20 -2.98
C VAL A 455 23.19 -3.33 -2.47
N ASP A 456 24.45 -3.37 -2.90
CA ASP A 456 25.41 -4.39 -2.49
C ASP A 456 25.72 -4.33 -0.98
N ALA A 457 25.78 -3.12 -0.41
CA ALA A 457 26.10 -2.91 0.99
C ALA A 457 24.90 -3.11 1.93
N HIS A 458 23.69 -2.75 1.52
CA HIS A 458 22.54 -2.61 2.43
C HIS A 458 21.32 -3.48 2.09
N VAL A 459 21.24 -4.06 0.90
CA VAL A 459 20.02 -4.73 0.40
C VAL A 459 20.31 -6.18 0.03
N PRO A 460 20.39 -7.09 1.03
CA PRO A 460 20.63 -8.50 0.78
C PRO A 460 19.52 -9.11 -0.07
N ALA A 461 19.84 -10.14 -0.85
CA ALA A 461 18.84 -10.87 -1.62
C ALA A 461 17.85 -11.54 -0.65
N PRO A 462 16.54 -11.23 -0.72
CA PRO A 462 15.56 -11.88 0.12
C PRO A 462 15.41 -13.37 -0.27
N PRO A 463 14.99 -14.24 0.66
CA PRO A 463 14.73 -15.63 0.35
C PRO A 463 13.62 -15.75 -0.71
N ALA A 464 13.68 -16.80 -1.52
CA ALA A 464 12.64 -17.08 -2.50
C ALA A 464 11.26 -17.17 -1.80
N PRO A 465 10.22 -16.50 -2.32
CA PRO A 465 8.91 -16.52 -1.70
C PRO A 465 8.39 -17.96 -1.66
N LYS A 466 7.84 -18.35 -0.51
CA LYS A 466 7.06 -19.59 -0.41
C LYS A 466 5.75 -19.35 -1.14
N VAL A 467 5.54 -20.01 -2.27
CA VAL A 467 4.29 -19.91 -3.03
C VAL A 467 3.22 -20.68 -2.24
N GLU A 468 2.30 -19.96 -1.61
CA GLU A 468 1.05 -20.54 -1.13
C GLU A 468 0.06 -20.62 -2.31
N GLU A 469 -0.62 -21.75 -2.48
CA GLU A 469 -1.58 -21.96 -3.57
C GLU A 469 -2.71 -20.92 -3.52
N GLY A 470 -2.86 -20.13 -4.60
CA GLY A 470 -4.00 -19.23 -4.81
C GLY A 470 -3.86 -17.79 -4.28
N GLY A 471 -2.75 -17.43 -3.64
CA GLY A 471 -2.52 -16.07 -3.12
C GLY A 471 -1.61 -15.20 -3.99
N TYR A 472 -1.95 -13.92 -4.16
CA TYR A 472 -0.98 -12.91 -4.62
C TYR A 472 0.04 -12.68 -3.50
N VAL A 473 1.32 -13.00 -3.75
CA VAL A 473 2.40 -12.70 -2.80
C VAL A 473 3.01 -11.35 -3.18
N PRO A 474 2.88 -10.30 -2.34
CA PRO A 474 3.51 -9.01 -2.60
C PRO A 474 5.02 -9.18 -2.79
N ARG A 475 5.59 -8.56 -3.83
CA ARG A 475 7.04 -8.59 -4.04
C ARG A 475 7.74 -7.77 -2.96
N PRO A 476 8.69 -8.34 -2.18
CA PRO A 476 9.44 -7.57 -1.19
C PRO A 476 10.11 -6.35 -1.84
N VAL A 477 10.10 -5.20 -1.16
CA VAL A 477 10.71 -3.95 -1.65
C VAL A 477 12.22 -4.13 -1.96
N ALA A 478 12.92 -4.93 -1.16
CA ALA A 478 14.29 -5.34 -1.44
C ALA A 478 14.45 -6.05 -2.80
N THR A 479 13.51 -6.93 -3.16
CA THR A 479 13.48 -7.57 -4.48
C THR A 479 13.27 -6.54 -5.58
N GLN A 480 12.29 -5.64 -5.41
CA GLN A 480 11.96 -4.63 -6.41
C GLN A 480 13.17 -3.74 -6.71
N LEU A 481 13.90 -3.28 -5.69
CA LEU A 481 15.11 -2.46 -5.85
C LEU A 481 16.26 -3.21 -6.52
N ARG A 482 16.48 -4.48 -6.15
CA ARG A 482 17.51 -5.31 -6.80
C ARG A 482 17.19 -5.51 -8.28
N GLU A 483 15.96 -5.89 -8.61
CA GLU A 483 15.56 -6.07 -10.01
C GLU A 483 15.61 -4.75 -10.80
N LEU A 484 15.27 -3.60 -10.19
CA LEU A 484 15.44 -2.28 -10.80
C LEU A 484 16.91 -2.04 -11.19
N LEU A 485 17.84 -2.29 -10.27
CA LEU A 485 19.28 -2.21 -10.55
C LEU A 485 19.68 -3.19 -11.67
N GLY A 486 19.18 -4.44 -11.63
CA GLY A 486 19.42 -5.44 -12.68
C GLY A 486 18.98 -4.96 -14.06
N ARG A 487 17.77 -4.41 -14.18
CA ARG A 487 17.27 -3.84 -15.44
C ARG A 487 18.12 -2.67 -15.91
N ARG A 488 18.52 -1.78 -15.01
CA ARG A 488 19.35 -0.62 -15.33
C ARG A 488 20.76 -1.02 -15.79
N LEU A 489 21.38 -2.01 -15.15
CA LEU A 489 22.67 -2.58 -15.58
C LEU A 489 22.59 -3.10 -17.03
N LEU A 490 21.50 -3.77 -17.40
CA LEU A 490 21.30 -4.24 -18.78
C LEU A 490 21.08 -3.08 -19.76
N ARG A 491 20.30 -2.06 -19.40
CA ARG A 491 20.10 -0.86 -20.24
C ARG A 491 21.41 -0.11 -20.50
N GLU A 492 22.28 -0.02 -19.49
CA GLU A 492 23.57 0.71 -19.56
C GLU A 492 24.75 -0.16 -20.03
N GLY A 493 24.51 -1.43 -20.40
CA GLY A 493 25.52 -2.28 -21.04
C GLY A 493 26.44 -3.06 -20.09
N ARG A 494 26.18 -3.04 -18.78
CA ARG A 494 26.93 -3.80 -17.76
C ARG A 494 26.37 -5.21 -17.60
N TYR A 495 26.42 -5.97 -18.68
CA TYR A 495 25.71 -7.24 -18.84
C TYR A 495 26.11 -8.33 -17.85
N ASP A 496 27.40 -8.45 -17.54
CA ASP A 496 27.91 -9.55 -16.70
C ASP A 496 27.51 -9.40 -15.21
N GLU A 497 27.20 -8.17 -14.79
CA GLU A 497 26.84 -7.84 -13.40
C GLU A 497 25.35 -8.00 -13.13
N ALA A 498 24.50 -7.83 -14.15
CA ALA A 498 23.04 -7.78 -13.98
C ALA A 498 22.38 -9.07 -13.47
N PRO A 499 22.75 -10.29 -13.93
CA PRO A 499 22.00 -11.50 -13.61
C PRO A 499 21.82 -11.75 -12.11
N GLY A 500 22.84 -11.47 -11.29
CA GLY A 500 22.80 -11.72 -9.84
C GLY A 500 21.79 -10.88 -9.05
N TYR A 501 21.15 -9.90 -9.68
CA TYR A 501 20.15 -9.05 -9.04
C TYR A 501 18.70 -9.49 -9.30
N PHE A 502 18.47 -10.41 -10.24
CA PHE A 502 17.12 -10.91 -10.53
C PHE A 502 16.71 -12.03 -9.57
N ALA A 503 15.45 -12.02 -9.13
CA ALA A 503 15.00 -12.92 -8.07
C ALA A 503 14.80 -14.36 -8.53
N THR A 504 14.36 -14.57 -9.77
CA THR A 504 13.99 -15.90 -10.28
C THR A 504 15.06 -16.45 -11.23
N ALA A 505 15.24 -17.77 -11.22
CA ALA A 505 16.19 -18.43 -12.12
C ALA A 505 15.90 -18.13 -13.61
N GLN A 506 14.62 -17.97 -13.97
CA GLN A 506 14.21 -17.60 -15.32
C GLN A 506 14.71 -16.19 -15.69
N LEU A 507 14.47 -15.19 -14.84
CA LEU A 507 14.94 -13.82 -15.09
C LEU A 507 16.47 -13.73 -15.10
N GLN A 508 17.15 -14.48 -14.24
CA GLN A 508 18.62 -14.59 -14.26
C GLN A 508 19.11 -15.17 -15.60
N ALA A 509 18.44 -16.20 -16.11
CA ALA A 509 18.78 -16.81 -17.40
C ALA A 509 18.51 -15.87 -18.57
N ASP A 510 17.37 -15.18 -18.58
CA ASP A 510 17.00 -14.22 -19.63
C ASP A 510 17.95 -13.01 -19.65
N ALA A 511 18.28 -12.46 -18.48
CA ALA A 511 19.26 -11.38 -18.33
C ALA A 511 20.64 -11.80 -18.86
N LYS A 512 21.10 -13.00 -18.50
CA LYS A 512 22.38 -13.56 -18.95
C LYS A 512 22.38 -13.77 -20.47
N ALA A 513 21.33 -14.39 -21.02
CA ALA A 513 21.21 -14.65 -22.44
C ALA A 513 21.17 -13.34 -23.25
N TYR A 514 20.41 -12.34 -22.78
CA TYR A 514 20.38 -11.01 -23.38
C TYR A 514 21.79 -10.40 -23.44
N GLY A 515 22.50 -10.40 -22.31
CA GLY A 515 23.89 -9.93 -22.23
C GLY A 515 24.85 -10.64 -23.20
N GLN A 516 24.79 -11.97 -23.23
CA GLN A 516 25.60 -12.79 -24.13
C GLN A 516 25.32 -12.46 -25.60
N HIS A 517 24.05 -12.36 -26.00
CA HIS A 517 23.70 -11.99 -27.37
C HIS A 517 24.18 -10.59 -27.74
N ARG A 518 24.15 -9.62 -26.80
CA ARG A 518 24.71 -8.28 -27.02
C ARG A 518 26.24 -8.29 -27.19
N GLN A 519 26.96 -9.10 -26.42
CA GLN A 519 28.42 -9.26 -26.57
C GLN A 519 28.79 -10.00 -27.87
N GLU A 520 28.05 -11.06 -28.21
CA GLU A 520 28.24 -11.82 -29.45
C GLU A 520 27.93 -11.00 -30.70
N ALA A 521 26.93 -10.13 -30.64
CA ALA A 521 26.60 -9.17 -31.69
C ALA A 521 27.79 -8.25 -32.04
N ALA A 522 28.66 -7.94 -31.07
CA ALA A 522 29.86 -7.13 -31.30
C ALA A 522 31.08 -7.98 -31.70
N SER A 523 31.22 -9.19 -31.15
CA SER A 523 32.45 -9.99 -31.23
C SER A 523 32.45 -11.05 -32.33
N ARG A 524 31.29 -11.49 -32.84
CA ARG A 524 31.23 -12.54 -33.87
C ARG A 524 31.90 -12.08 -35.18
N TRP A 525 32.70 -12.98 -35.75
CA TRP A 525 33.51 -12.71 -36.95
C TRP A 525 32.68 -12.51 -38.23
N THR A 526 31.60 -13.28 -38.41
CA THR A 526 30.71 -13.15 -39.59
C THR A 526 29.64 -12.09 -39.37
N ALA A 527 29.32 -11.35 -40.44
CA ALA A 527 28.20 -10.39 -40.42
C ALA A 527 26.88 -11.09 -40.08
N THR A 528 26.58 -12.23 -40.72
CA THR A 528 25.40 -13.02 -40.40
C THR A 528 25.38 -13.52 -38.96
N GLY A 529 26.53 -13.91 -38.39
CA GLY A 529 26.61 -14.31 -36.99
C GLY A 529 26.29 -13.15 -36.04
N ARG A 530 26.77 -11.94 -36.34
CA ARG A 530 26.39 -10.71 -35.61
C ARG A 530 24.90 -10.39 -35.78
N ALA A 531 24.36 -10.55 -36.98
CA ALA A 531 22.93 -10.34 -37.26
C ALA A 531 22.04 -11.29 -36.43
N GLU A 532 22.40 -12.57 -36.38
CA GLU A 532 21.69 -13.58 -35.59
C GLU A 532 21.71 -13.24 -34.09
N ALA A 533 22.87 -12.85 -33.56
CA ALA A 533 23.00 -12.45 -32.16
C ALA A 533 22.20 -11.17 -31.84
N LEU A 534 22.25 -10.15 -32.72
CA LEU A 534 21.42 -8.94 -32.58
C LEU A 534 19.93 -9.28 -32.58
N PHE A 535 19.47 -10.15 -33.48
CA PHE A 535 18.08 -10.55 -33.57
C PHE A 535 17.61 -11.41 -32.38
N ALA A 536 18.49 -12.25 -31.83
CA ALA A 536 18.23 -13.01 -30.61
C ALA A 536 18.08 -12.07 -29.40
N ALA A 537 18.99 -11.10 -29.23
CA ALA A 537 18.85 -10.06 -28.21
C ALA A 537 17.56 -9.25 -28.40
N ALA A 538 17.20 -8.93 -29.64
CA ALA A 538 15.97 -8.20 -29.97
C ALA A 538 14.71 -8.99 -29.57
N THR A 539 14.69 -10.30 -29.83
CA THR A 539 13.55 -11.16 -29.48
C THR A 539 13.39 -11.30 -27.97
N LEU A 540 14.49 -11.44 -27.22
CA LEU A 540 14.46 -11.41 -25.75
C LEU A 540 13.98 -10.05 -25.22
N ALA A 541 14.50 -8.94 -25.75
CA ALA A 541 14.02 -7.61 -25.40
C ALA A 541 12.53 -7.44 -25.67
N ARG A 542 11.99 -8.04 -26.73
CA ARG A 542 10.55 -8.00 -27.02
C ARG A 542 9.72 -8.86 -26.06
N GLY A 543 10.23 -10.05 -25.70
CA GLY A 543 9.50 -11.07 -24.96
C GLY A 543 9.52 -10.87 -23.44
N ALA A 544 10.69 -10.55 -22.88
CA ALA A 544 10.91 -10.38 -21.44
C ALA A 544 11.31 -8.94 -21.07
N GLY A 545 11.18 -7.99 -22.01
CA GLY A 545 11.71 -6.64 -21.87
C GLY A 545 11.15 -5.84 -20.71
N MET A 546 9.91 -6.08 -20.29
CA MET A 546 9.37 -5.41 -19.11
C MET A 546 10.16 -5.79 -17.86
N GLU A 547 10.47 -7.08 -17.72
CA GLU A 547 11.11 -7.66 -16.55
C GLU A 547 12.63 -7.44 -16.55
N ILE A 548 13.28 -7.44 -17.72
CA ILE A 548 14.75 -7.32 -17.84
C ILE A 548 15.24 -5.95 -18.33
N LEU A 549 14.40 -5.10 -18.93
CA LEU A 549 14.80 -3.78 -19.46
C LEU A 549 13.87 -2.63 -19.05
N GLY A 550 12.71 -2.90 -18.46
CA GLY A 550 11.70 -1.89 -18.13
C GLY A 550 12.19 -0.84 -17.13
N TYR A 551 11.83 0.41 -17.37
CA TYR A 551 11.94 1.45 -16.34
C TYR A 551 10.93 1.18 -15.23
N GLU A 552 11.33 1.41 -13.97
CA GLU A 552 10.42 1.14 -12.85
C GLU A 552 9.22 2.06 -12.93
N MET A 553 9.46 3.36 -13.13
CA MET A 553 8.45 4.39 -13.34
C MET A 553 8.25 4.66 -14.85
N ALA A 554 7.99 5.91 -15.25
CA ALA A 554 7.91 6.28 -16.65
C ALA A 554 9.19 5.90 -17.44
N PRO A 555 9.05 5.45 -18.70
CA PRO A 555 7.79 5.32 -19.45
C PRO A 555 7.08 3.96 -19.30
N ASP A 556 7.71 2.98 -18.66
CA ASP A 556 7.27 1.57 -18.72
C ASP A 556 6.36 1.14 -17.57
N TYR A 557 6.51 1.74 -16.38
CA TYR A 557 5.77 1.41 -15.16
C TYR A 557 5.86 -0.08 -14.80
N ALA A 558 7.10 -0.61 -14.75
CA ALA A 558 7.34 -2.03 -14.50
C ALA A 558 6.72 -2.53 -13.18
N TRP A 559 6.62 -1.68 -12.15
CA TRP A 559 5.96 -2.02 -10.88
C TRP A 559 4.46 -2.33 -11.03
N LEU A 560 3.80 -1.76 -12.04
CA LEU A 560 2.40 -2.04 -12.43
C LEU A 560 2.30 -3.06 -13.57
N GLY A 561 3.39 -3.75 -13.92
CA GLY A 561 3.46 -4.59 -15.12
C GLY A 561 3.18 -3.82 -16.42
N GLY A 562 3.32 -2.49 -16.39
CA GLY A 562 2.96 -1.58 -17.46
C GLY A 562 1.47 -1.47 -17.74
N SER A 563 0.56 -1.91 -16.85
CA SER A 563 -0.89 -1.81 -17.07
C SER A 563 -1.40 -0.36 -17.11
N PHE A 564 -0.76 0.55 -16.36
CA PHE A 564 -1.14 1.96 -16.28
C PHE A 564 0.02 2.88 -16.68
N SER A 565 -0.31 4.14 -16.92
CA SER A 565 0.64 5.24 -17.08
C SER A 565 0.15 6.39 -16.23
N LEU A 566 0.99 6.89 -15.33
CA LEU A 566 0.67 7.97 -14.39
C LEU A 566 1.14 9.34 -14.88
N GLY A 567 1.60 9.41 -16.15
CA GLY A 567 2.22 10.61 -16.70
C GLY A 567 3.60 10.93 -16.11
N SER A 568 4.29 11.91 -16.69
CA SER A 568 5.56 12.40 -16.16
C SER A 568 5.40 13.88 -15.80
N ALA A 569 5.83 14.26 -14.60
CA ALA A 569 5.88 15.65 -14.21
C ALA A 569 6.92 16.39 -15.08
N THR A 570 6.64 17.65 -15.43
CA THR A 570 7.60 18.45 -16.20
C THR A 570 8.82 18.78 -15.33
N LEU A 571 10.00 18.31 -15.73
CA LEU A 571 11.25 18.52 -15.00
C LEU A 571 11.79 19.92 -15.25
N GLN A 572 11.61 20.83 -14.29
CA GLN A 572 12.20 22.18 -14.31
C GLN A 572 12.81 22.52 -12.95
N PRO A 573 13.95 23.25 -12.92
CA PRO A 573 14.49 23.75 -11.67
C PRO A 573 13.47 24.65 -10.95
N GLY A 574 13.39 24.51 -9.64
CA GLY A 574 12.44 25.24 -8.80
C GLY A 574 12.89 25.29 -7.34
N PRO A 575 12.08 25.84 -6.42
CA PRO A 575 12.47 26.06 -5.02
C PRO A 575 12.96 24.80 -4.26
N PHE A 576 12.50 23.62 -4.70
CA PHE A 576 12.81 22.30 -4.12
C PHE A 576 13.31 21.28 -5.15
N ILE A 577 13.69 21.73 -6.36
CA ILE A 577 14.25 20.90 -7.42
C ILE A 577 15.54 21.56 -7.90
N GLY A 578 16.68 20.96 -7.55
CA GLY A 578 18.00 21.48 -7.89
C GLY A 578 18.36 21.25 -9.36
N ALA A 579 19.17 22.13 -9.96
CA ALA A 579 19.60 21.98 -11.35
C ALA A 579 20.38 20.69 -11.61
N GLY A 580 21.20 20.24 -10.65
CA GLY A 580 21.92 18.96 -10.75
C GLY A 580 21.00 17.76 -10.80
N GLU A 581 19.85 17.82 -10.11
CA GLU A 581 18.87 16.73 -10.12
C GLU A 581 18.24 16.60 -11.51
N VAL A 582 17.80 17.74 -12.07
CA VAL A 582 17.24 17.80 -13.44
C VAL A 582 18.25 17.28 -14.46
N GLN A 583 19.52 17.67 -14.36
CA GLN A 583 20.57 17.18 -15.25
C GLN A 583 20.71 15.65 -15.19
N ARG A 584 20.70 15.06 -13.99
CA ARG A 584 20.80 13.60 -13.83
C ARG A 584 19.57 12.88 -14.37
N GLN A 585 18.37 13.39 -14.10
CA GLN A 585 17.13 12.82 -14.66
C GLN A 585 17.09 12.90 -16.19
N LEU A 586 17.52 13.99 -16.81
CA LEU A 586 17.59 14.07 -18.27
C LEU A 586 18.66 13.13 -18.85
N ALA A 587 19.79 12.94 -18.15
CA ALA A 587 20.87 12.07 -18.61
C ALA A 587 20.47 10.58 -18.65
N THR A 588 19.59 10.15 -17.75
CA THR A 588 19.12 8.76 -17.61
C THR A 588 17.80 8.49 -18.31
N GLU A 589 17.30 9.44 -19.11
CA GLU A 589 16.00 9.33 -19.79
C GLU A 589 15.96 8.16 -20.77
N ALA A 590 14.81 7.51 -20.84
CA ALA A 590 14.57 6.44 -21.78
C ALA A 590 14.75 6.95 -23.22
N LYS A 591 15.38 6.12 -24.07
CA LYS A 591 15.63 6.45 -25.48
C LYS A 591 15.08 5.33 -26.36
N PRO A 592 13.93 5.53 -27.03
CA PRO A 592 13.04 6.69 -26.93
C PRO A 592 12.25 6.71 -25.61
N ASP A 593 11.81 7.89 -25.18
CA ASP A 593 10.89 8.05 -24.05
C ASP A 593 9.45 7.76 -24.50
N GLN A 594 9.16 6.48 -24.66
CA GLN A 594 7.89 5.97 -25.14
C GLN A 594 7.47 4.77 -24.29
N ARG A 595 6.16 4.63 -24.05
CA ARG A 595 5.62 3.52 -23.27
C ARG A 595 5.97 2.19 -23.92
N TYR A 596 6.37 1.22 -23.10
CA TYR A 596 6.93 -0.05 -23.56
C TYR A 596 8.22 0.16 -24.36
N HIS A 597 9.12 0.99 -23.84
CA HIS A 597 10.37 1.42 -24.48
C HIS A 597 11.20 0.22 -24.96
N TYR A 598 11.16 -0.89 -24.22
CA TYR A 598 11.86 -2.14 -24.57
C TYR A 598 11.43 -2.70 -25.94
N ARG A 599 10.22 -2.39 -26.44
CA ARG A 599 9.76 -2.77 -27.78
C ARG A 599 10.46 -1.97 -28.87
N TYR A 600 10.72 -0.69 -28.63
CA TYR A 600 11.50 0.16 -29.53
C TYR A 600 12.98 -0.25 -29.53
N VAL A 601 13.53 -0.62 -28.37
CA VAL A 601 14.88 -1.21 -28.26
C VAL A 601 14.96 -2.52 -29.04
N ALA A 602 13.96 -3.39 -28.92
CA ALA A 602 13.88 -4.62 -29.70
C ALA A 602 13.84 -4.35 -31.21
N ALA A 603 12.96 -3.44 -31.65
CA ALA A 603 12.85 -3.07 -33.06
C ALA A 603 14.15 -2.46 -33.60
N ASP A 604 14.85 -1.64 -32.81
CA ASP A 604 16.14 -1.06 -33.19
C ASP A 604 17.25 -2.11 -33.29
N LEU A 605 17.32 -3.05 -32.34
CA LEU A 605 18.28 -4.17 -32.41
C LEU A 605 18.05 -5.04 -33.64
N ALA A 606 16.79 -5.31 -33.99
CA ALA A 606 16.46 -6.01 -35.22
C ALA A 606 16.82 -5.16 -36.46
N ASN A 607 16.60 -3.85 -36.44
CA ASN A 607 17.03 -2.96 -37.52
C ASN A 607 18.56 -2.97 -37.72
N GLN A 608 19.33 -2.97 -36.62
CA GLN A 608 20.78 -3.14 -36.64
C GLN A 608 21.19 -4.53 -37.15
N ALA A 609 20.43 -5.58 -36.83
CA ALA A 609 20.66 -6.92 -37.39
C ALA A 609 20.51 -6.89 -38.92
N ALA A 610 19.55 -6.13 -39.46
CA ALA A 610 19.37 -5.96 -40.89
C ALA A 610 20.56 -5.24 -41.57
N ASP A 611 21.29 -4.37 -40.87
CA ASP A 611 22.54 -3.77 -41.39
C ASP A 611 23.64 -4.82 -41.64
N GLN A 612 23.61 -5.92 -40.88
CA GLN A 612 24.57 -7.01 -40.96
C GLN A 612 24.12 -8.13 -41.92
N LEU A 613 23.09 -7.91 -42.75
CA LEU A 613 22.56 -8.90 -43.69
C LEU A 613 22.66 -8.41 -45.15
N PRO A 614 22.81 -9.32 -46.13
CA PRO A 614 22.68 -8.96 -47.53
C PRO A 614 21.24 -8.47 -47.79
N ARG A 615 21.12 -7.28 -48.39
CA ARG A 615 19.83 -6.65 -48.68
C ARG A 615 18.91 -7.50 -49.55
N SER A 616 19.47 -8.40 -50.37
CA SER A 616 18.68 -9.31 -51.20
C SER A 616 18.14 -10.54 -50.44
N SER A 617 18.59 -10.79 -49.21
CA SER A 617 18.27 -12.02 -48.47
C SER A 617 16.86 -12.01 -47.85
N GLN A 618 16.23 -13.19 -47.74
CA GLN A 618 14.95 -13.32 -47.01
C GLN A 618 15.11 -12.92 -45.53
N ALA A 619 16.27 -13.18 -44.92
CA ALA A 619 16.57 -12.79 -43.55
C ALA A 619 16.46 -11.26 -43.36
N PHE A 620 16.94 -10.47 -44.33
CA PHE A 620 16.81 -9.00 -44.29
C PHE A 620 15.33 -8.57 -44.23
N ALA A 621 14.48 -9.15 -45.09
CA ALA A 621 13.05 -8.88 -45.08
C ALA A 621 12.39 -9.32 -43.77
N ALA A 622 12.68 -10.54 -43.31
CA ALA A 622 12.06 -11.16 -42.15
C ALA A 622 12.36 -10.41 -40.85
N VAL A 623 13.63 -9.99 -40.68
CA VAL A 623 14.06 -9.20 -39.52
C VAL A 623 13.35 -7.85 -39.49
N LEU A 624 13.29 -7.12 -40.62
CA LEU A 624 12.59 -5.82 -40.67
C LEU A 624 11.06 -5.96 -40.50
N CYS A 625 10.47 -7.01 -41.05
CA CYS A 625 9.04 -7.33 -40.85
C CYS A 625 8.75 -7.54 -39.37
N THR A 626 9.55 -8.40 -38.72
CA THR A 626 9.37 -8.71 -37.30
C THR A 626 9.56 -7.46 -36.43
N ALA A 627 10.57 -6.65 -36.74
CA ALA A 627 10.82 -5.37 -36.06
C ALA A 627 9.63 -4.42 -36.17
N ALA A 628 9.05 -4.28 -37.37
CA ALA A 628 7.88 -3.42 -37.61
C ALA A 628 6.67 -3.87 -36.77
N GLY A 629 6.43 -5.19 -36.69
CA GLY A 629 5.36 -5.77 -35.89
C GLY A 629 5.46 -5.56 -34.38
N TRP A 630 6.63 -5.16 -33.87
CA TRP A 630 6.82 -4.89 -32.44
C TRP A 630 6.46 -3.46 -32.04
N VAL A 631 6.39 -2.53 -33.00
CA VAL A 631 6.10 -1.11 -32.78
C VAL A 631 4.95 -0.62 -33.68
N PRO A 632 3.79 -1.30 -33.69
CA PRO A 632 2.70 -0.97 -34.61
C PRO A 632 2.12 0.43 -34.34
N GLY A 633 1.73 1.13 -35.41
CA GLY A 633 1.18 2.48 -35.39
C GLY A 633 2.21 3.60 -35.17
N THR A 634 3.51 3.31 -35.26
CA THR A 634 4.59 4.27 -34.93
C THR A 634 5.34 4.77 -36.16
N GLU A 635 6.08 5.87 -36.02
CA GLU A 635 6.99 6.35 -37.06
C GLU A 635 8.12 5.33 -37.35
N GLN A 636 8.56 4.58 -36.33
CA GLN A 636 9.60 3.56 -36.49
C GLN A 636 9.12 2.40 -37.35
N GLU A 637 7.87 1.94 -37.17
CA GLU A 637 7.25 0.94 -38.08
C GLU A 637 7.27 1.43 -39.52
N SER A 638 6.80 2.67 -39.75
CA SER A 638 6.76 3.28 -41.09
C SER A 638 8.16 3.38 -41.71
N ALA A 639 9.17 3.73 -40.91
CA ALA A 639 10.56 3.80 -41.35
C ALA A 639 11.13 2.42 -41.71
N LEU A 640 10.83 1.39 -40.92
CA LEU A 640 11.24 0.00 -41.17
C LEU A 640 10.61 -0.55 -42.44
N TYR A 641 9.32 -0.32 -42.64
CA TYR A 641 8.61 -0.70 -43.87
C TYR A 641 9.18 0.01 -45.10
N LYS A 642 9.38 1.33 -45.02
CA LYS A 642 9.99 2.11 -46.11
C LYS A 642 11.39 1.60 -46.45
N ARG A 643 12.20 1.27 -45.44
CA ARG A 643 13.53 0.69 -45.62
C ARG A 643 13.45 -0.66 -46.35
N TYR A 644 12.52 -1.53 -45.96
CA TYR A 644 12.28 -2.80 -46.66
C TYR A 644 11.87 -2.58 -48.12
N VAL A 645 10.90 -1.71 -48.40
CA VAL A 645 10.44 -1.44 -49.78
C VAL A 645 11.57 -0.92 -50.68
N GLN A 646 12.47 -0.10 -50.14
CA GLN A 646 13.58 0.49 -50.91
C GLN A 646 14.74 -0.46 -51.16
N GLN A 647 14.97 -1.43 -50.27
CA GLN A 647 16.23 -2.18 -50.22
C GLN A 647 16.05 -3.70 -50.22
N GLY A 648 14.90 -4.19 -49.76
CA GLY A 648 14.62 -5.59 -49.52
C GLY A 648 14.29 -6.38 -50.80
N PRO A 649 14.35 -7.71 -50.73
CA PRO A 649 13.91 -8.57 -51.82
C PRO A 649 12.39 -8.68 -51.84
N PHE A 650 11.83 -9.04 -52.99
CA PHE A 650 10.46 -9.52 -53.04
C PHE A 650 10.31 -10.84 -52.28
N VAL A 651 9.35 -10.90 -51.36
CA VAL A 651 8.89 -12.10 -50.65
C VAL A 651 7.37 -12.14 -50.66
N GLN A 652 6.77 -13.32 -50.83
CA GLN A 652 5.32 -13.43 -51.03
C GLN A 652 4.50 -12.99 -49.81
N TRP A 653 5.01 -13.23 -48.61
CA TRP A 653 4.34 -12.88 -47.36
C TRP A 653 4.43 -11.38 -46.99
N ALA A 654 5.18 -10.56 -47.75
CA ALA A 654 5.28 -9.13 -47.47
C ALA A 654 4.00 -8.33 -47.77
N GLU A 655 2.94 -8.98 -48.27
CA GLU A 655 1.60 -8.39 -48.36
C GLU A 655 1.06 -7.95 -46.99
N ASP A 656 1.38 -8.70 -45.93
CA ASP A 656 0.96 -8.42 -44.55
C ASP A 656 2.18 -8.13 -43.65
N PHE A 657 3.06 -7.23 -44.14
CA PHE A 657 4.31 -6.85 -43.49
C PHE A 657 4.06 -6.24 -42.11
N GLY A 658 4.74 -6.76 -41.09
CA GLY A 658 4.55 -6.38 -39.68
C GLY A 658 3.60 -7.32 -38.92
N ASN A 659 2.75 -8.08 -39.62
CA ASN A 659 1.80 -9.01 -38.99
C ASN A 659 2.18 -10.47 -39.24
N GLN A 660 2.42 -10.86 -40.51
CA GLN A 660 2.77 -12.22 -40.91
C GLN A 660 4.21 -12.30 -41.38
N CYS A 661 5.13 -12.42 -40.43
CA CYS A 661 6.56 -12.49 -40.69
C CYS A 661 7.07 -13.93 -40.56
N GLU A 662 7.76 -14.44 -41.59
CA GLU A 662 8.48 -15.70 -41.49
C GLU A 662 9.73 -15.57 -40.62
N ALA A 663 10.18 -16.69 -40.02
CA ALA A 663 11.45 -16.72 -39.31
C ALA A 663 12.64 -16.38 -40.26
N PRO A 664 13.62 -15.58 -39.81
CA PRO A 664 14.75 -15.20 -40.64
C PRO A 664 15.70 -16.37 -40.90
N ARG A 665 15.97 -16.65 -42.19
CA ARG A 665 16.89 -17.72 -42.62
C ARG A 665 18.34 -17.23 -42.67
N PHE A 666 18.96 -17.10 -41.50
CA PHE A 666 20.36 -16.67 -41.37
C PHE A 666 21.35 -17.63 -42.06
N ASP A 667 21.08 -18.94 -42.01
CA ASP A 667 21.86 -20.00 -42.67
C ASP A 667 22.03 -19.75 -44.19
N GLN A 668 21.00 -19.22 -44.84
CA GLN A 668 21.01 -18.93 -46.28
C GLN A 668 21.62 -17.56 -46.62
N ALA A 669 21.70 -16.64 -45.66
CA ALA A 669 22.25 -15.30 -45.87
C ALA A 669 23.76 -15.34 -46.18
N ASN A 670 24.52 -16.24 -45.53
CA ASN A 670 25.96 -16.40 -45.77
C ASN A 670 26.29 -16.76 -47.22
N LYS A 671 25.46 -17.56 -47.89
CA LYS A 671 25.66 -17.94 -49.30
C LYS A 671 25.62 -16.71 -50.21
N ARG A 672 24.80 -15.72 -49.87
CA ARG A 672 24.60 -14.52 -50.69
C ARG A 672 25.77 -13.54 -50.67
N TYR A 673 26.50 -13.43 -49.57
CA TYR A 673 27.73 -12.62 -49.53
C TYR A 673 28.76 -13.06 -50.58
N VAL A 674 28.90 -14.36 -50.76
CA VAL A 674 29.84 -14.93 -51.74
C VAL A 674 29.28 -14.80 -53.15
N THR A 675 28.00 -15.14 -53.37
CA THR A 675 27.42 -15.08 -54.71
C THR A 675 27.29 -13.64 -55.22
N GLU A 676 26.91 -12.67 -54.40
CA GLU A 676 26.80 -11.27 -54.82
C GLU A 676 28.18 -10.69 -55.21
N LYS A 677 29.22 -10.95 -54.42
CA LYS A 677 30.60 -10.54 -54.75
C LYS A 677 31.09 -11.21 -56.03
N LEU A 678 30.83 -12.51 -56.18
CA LEU A 678 31.20 -13.25 -57.39
C LEU A 678 30.42 -12.80 -58.61
N ASP A 679 29.13 -12.52 -58.48
CA ASP A 679 28.27 -12.10 -59.59
C ASP A 679 28.54 -10.65 -59.99
N ALA A 680 28.83 -9.77 -59.04
CA ALA A 680 29.35 -8.42 -59.32
C ALA A 680 30.72 -8.48 -60.01
N ALA A 681 31.64 -9.32 -59.53
CA ALA A 681 32.93 -9.53 -60.19
C ALA A 681 32.75 -10.13 -61.59
N ARG A 682 31.87 -11.12 -61.76
CA ARG A 682 31.54 -11.71 -63.07
C ARG A 682 30.89 -10.70 -63.99
N ALA A 683 30.02 -9.82 -63.49
CA ALA A 683 29.37 -8.77 -64.27
C ALA A 683 30.37 -7.70 -64.70
N ALA A 684 31.26 -7.26 -63.81
CA ALA A 684 32.33 -6.32 -64.11
C ALA A 684 33.37 -6.90 -65.09
N LEU A 685 33.64 -8.21 -65.01
CA LEU A 685 34.53 -8.94 -65.93
C LEU A 685 33.82 -9.38 -67.23
N ARG A 686 32.49 -9.31 -67.29
CA ARG A 686 31.67 -9.71 -68.45
C ARG A 686 32.05 -8.98 -69.75
N PRO A 687 32.31 -7.65 -69.78
CA PRO A 687 32.78 -6.97 -70.98
C PRO A 687 34.22 -7.35 -71.38
N TYR A 688 35.04 -7.83 -70.45
CA TYR A 688 36.43 -8.27 -70.72
C TYR A 688 36.56 -9.76 -71.01
N LYS A 689 35.45 -10.52 -71.09
CA LYS A 689 35.47 -11.98 -71.27
C LYS A 689 36.31 -12.45 -72.47
N ALA A 690 36.30 -11.70 -73.57
CA ALA A 690 37.05 -12.04 -74.78
C ALA A 690 38.57 -11.85 -74.64
N GLN A 691 39.03 -11.02 -73.70
CA GLN A 691 40.45 -10.72 -73.45
C GLN A 691 40.99 -11.42 -72.19
N ALA A 692 40.14 -11.68 -71.20
CA ALA A 692 40.53 -12.28 -69.93
C ALA A 692 40.82 -13.79 -70.03
N LEU A 693 40.16 -14.51 -70.94
CA LEU A 693 40.39 -15.94 -71.20
C LEU A 693 41.82 -16.25 -71.70
N PRO A 694 42.35 -15.58 -72.75
CA PRO A 694 43.73 -15.83 -73.18
C PRO A 694 44.77 -15.39 -72.15
N VAL A 695 44.56 -14.27 -71.44
CA VAL A 695 45.49 -13.82 -70.37
C VAL A 695 45.50 -14.79 -69.19
N GLY A 696 44.34 -15.29 -68.76
CA GLY A 696 44.23 -16.29 -67.70
C GLY A 696 44.90 -17.62 -68.07
N LEU A 697 44.77 -18.06 -69.34
CA LEU A 697 45.46 -19.24 -69.86
C LEU A 697 46.99 -19.05 -69.92
N VAL A 698 47.48 -17.86 -70.29
CA VAL A 698 48.92 -17.55 -70.29
C VAL A 698 49.49 -17.52 -68.88
N VAL A 699 48.77 -16.97 -67.90
CA VAL A 699 49.20 -16.95 -66.50
C VAL A 699 49.20 -18.37 -65.92
N LEU A 700 48.15 -19.17 -66.16
CA LEU A 700 48.09 -20.56 -65.70
C LEU A 700 49.16 -21.43 -66.37
N ALA A 701 49.42 -21.24 -67.66
CA ALA A 701 50.51 -21.91 -68.37
C ALA A 701 51.87 -21.48 -67.82
N GLY A 702 52.05 -20.19 -67.50
CA GLY A 702 53.26 -19.66 -66.88
C GLY A 702 53.51 -20.23 -65.48
N VAL A 703 52.48 -20.32 -64.64
CA VAL A 703 52.56 -20.92 -63.29
C VAL A 703 52.79 -22.43 -63.37
N ALA A 704 52.09 -23.14 -64.27
CA ALA A 704 52.31 -24.57 -64.50
C ALA A 704 53.73 -24.84 -65.02
N TRP A 705 54.25 -24.01 -65.94
CA TRP A 705 55.62 -24.09 -66.43
C TRP A 705 56.64 -23.81 -65.34
N MET A 706 56.40 -22.81 -64.48
CA MET A 706 57.28 -22.48 -63.35
C MET A 706 57.27 -23.58 -62.29
N TRP A 707 56.13 -24.22 -62.04
CA TRP A 707 55.99 -25.36 -61.14
C TRP A 707 56.64 -26.64 -61.70
N LEU A 708 56.49 -26.90 -63.00
CA LEU A 708 57.17 -28.00 -63.70
C LEU A 708 58.69 -27.79 -63.75
N ARG A 709 59.17 -26.55 -63.95
CA ARG A 709 60.60 -26.21 -63.84
C ARG A 709 61.14 -26.42 -62.43
N ARG A 710 60.40 -26.01 -61.40
CA ARG A 710 60.78 -26.25 -60.00
C ARG A 710 60.80 -27.74 -59.63
N ARG A 711 59.94 -28.57 -60.23
CA ARG A 711 59.99 -30.03 -60.07
C ARG A 711 61.15 -30.69 -60.79
N LYS A 712 61.54 -30.21 -61.97
CA LYS A 712 62.71 -30.72 -62.72
C LYS A 712 64.07 -30.26 -62.17
N ALA A 713 64.10 -29.25 -61.30
CA ALA A 713 65.33 -28.79 -60.62
C ALA A 713 65.59 -29.49 -59.27
N LYS A 714 64.84 -30.56 -58.94
CA LYS A 714 64.97 -31.38 -57.72
C LYS A 714 65.28 -32.85 -57.99
N VAL A 715 65.68 -33.19 -59.22
CA VAL A 715 66.35 -34.44 -59.60
C VAL A 715 67.68 -34.04 -60.21
#